data_AF-A0A8T6FJJ4-F1
#
_entry.id   AF-A0A8T6FJJ4-F1
#
_cell.length_a   1.000
_cell.length_b   1.000
_cell.length_c   1.000
_cell.angle_alpha   90.00
_cell.angle_beta   90.00
_cell.angle_gamma   90.00
#
_symmetry.space_group_name_H-M   'P 1'
#
loop_
_entity.id
_entity.type
_entity.pdbx_description
1 polymer ?
#
loop_
_entity_poly.entity_id
_entity_poly.type
_entity_poly.pdbx_seq_one_letter_code
_entity_poly.pdbx_strand_id
1 'polypeptide(L)'
;MTQSQPAALGSRIPSFFKLGIGARIATLRDRTALTEEDLVALDTGTHTLKTHLADKMIENVVGVFGLPMGVGLNFLIDGREVIVPLAVEEPSIVAGLSGAARTARLSGGYRTEVTDPVLIGQVQVVDVPDLELARQTLLERQEEIVNLANSLHPKMVARGGGAKEIEVFHHRVPEGGSPEGPERDMLVLHLLVDTRDAMGANVVNGMCEGIASLVEAITGGKVFLRILSNLADRALVRADVRIPVQNLDMRDYAGTEVRDGIVLANDLALVDPYRATTHNKGIMNGVDAVAIATGNDFRAIEAAAHAYAARTGSYRALTRWFAADNGDLVGQIEMPMKVGTVGAPLETNPTVRLSHRLLGNPNAAQLAAVIGAVGLAQNYAALRSLATAGIQQNHMTLHARSVVSAAGVPEELFDEVVERLIESGEVKVWKAEEVARQLTRKTVVAASDAESRSSACGKVIILGEHAVVYGRSALAAPTPLTVEARVVDATEGVRLLVPRWGLEQRIAPISERPTGAAGMVATLLKQLDLDGRAMTIEAFPDVPRGMGLGSSAALAVSVIRALDRHFSLGLTDAAVNEFAFECERTAHGTPSGVDNTVATRGKLLLFQARAPGRSESIEEVELSRPLPLVVGLTGKESLTAKSVARVAESWRRSPDRYDAIFDQIEMLTNAGAEAARNGSLLELGELMNLCHGFLNALQVSTKEVEELVEVARRHGAAGAKLTGGGGGGAIVALCPDGTDQVMSGIKSAGYEAFAFDAN
;
A
#
# COMPACT_ATOMS: atom_id res chain seq x y z
N MET A 1 -34.43 -6.64 42.02
CA MET A 1 -33.24 -7.46 41.72
C MET A 1 -33.53 -8.25 40.46
N THR A 2 -33.32 -7.63 39.31
CA THR A 2 -33.46 -8.27 38.00
C THR A 2 -32.20 -9.10 37.73
N GLN A 3 -32.38 -10.42 37.67
CA GLN A 3 -31.33 -11.36 37.28
C GLN A 3 -30.81 -10.97 35.89
N SER A 4 -29.52 -10.63 35.80
CA SER A 4 -28.81 -10.44 34.54
C SER A 4 -28.78 -11.78 33.80
N GLN A 5 -29.39 -11.81 32.61
CA GLN A 5 -29.17 -12.88 31.65
C GLN A 5 -27.66 -13.02 31.38
N PRO A 6 -27.12 -14.25 31.24
CA PRO A 6 -25.72 -14.44 30.86
C PRO A 6 -25.45 -13.74 29.52
N ALA A 7 -24.38 -12.95 29.45
CA ALA A 7 -23.98 -12.23 28.24
C ALA A 7 -23.80 -13.23 27.07
N ALA A 8 -24.50 -12.99 25.97
CA ALA A 8 -24.41 -13.86 24.80
C ALA A 8 -23.01 -13.77 24.17
N LEU A 9 -22.29 -14.90 24.15
CA LEU A 9 -21.06 -15.09 23.37
C LEU A 9 -21.31 -14.64 21.92
N GLY A 10 -20.51 -13.69 21.42
CA GLY A 10 -20.82 -13.02 20.15
C GLY A 10 -19.58 -12.57 19.39
N SER A 11 -19.40 -13.16 18.21
CA SER A 11 -18.32 -12.91 17.25
C SER A 11 -18.38 -11.55 16.55
N ARG A 12 -19.55 -10.89 16.57
CA ARG A 12 -19.74 -9.58 15.94
C ARG A 12 -19.42 -8.45 16.93
N ILE A 13 -18.29 -7.79 16.71
CA ILE A 13 -17.84 -6.66 17.53
C ILE A 13 -17.69 -5.42 16.63
N PRO A 14 -18.67 -4.49 16.64
CA PRO A 14 -18.61 -3.29 15.82
C PRO A 14 -17.37 -2.44 16.14
N SER A 15 -16.74 -1.89 15.11
CA SER A 15 -15.63 -0.94 15.25
C SER A 15 -14.43 -1.44 16.07
N PHE A 16 -14.25 -2.76 16.22
CA PHE A 16 -13.15 -3.36 17.01
C PHE A 16 -11.76 -2.87 16.58
N PHE A 17 -11.54 -2.67 15.29
CA PHE A 17 -10.30 -2.16 14.74
C PHE A 17 -9.96 -0.72 15.17
N LYS A 18 -10.95 0.07 15.61
CA LYS A 18 -10.77 1.44 16.11
C LYS A 18 -10.39 1.50 17.61
N LEU A 19 -10.53 0.40 18.33
CA LEU A 19 -10.23 0.34 19.77
C LEU A 19 -8.72 0.19 20.00
N GLY A 20 -8.20 0.79 21.08
CA GLY A 20 -6.86 0.49 21.59
C GLY A 20 -6.75 -0.94 22.14
N ILE A 21 -5.53 -1.46 22.34
CA ILE A 21 -5.30 -2.87 22.70
C ILE A 21 -6.02 -3.27 24.00
N GLY A 22 -5.87 -2.49 25.08
CA GLY A 22 -6.54 -2.79 26.35
C GLY A 22 -8.08 -2.83 26.22
N ALA A 23 -8.67 -1.93 25.42
CA ALA A 23 -10.10 -1.93 25.14
C ALA A 23 -10.54 -3.13 24.28
N ARG A 24 -9.70 -3.57 23.33
CA ARG A 24 -9.94 -4.80 22.56
C ARG A 24 -9.96 -6.02 23.48
N ILE A 25 -8.95 -6.16 24.35
CA ILE A 25 -8.86 -7.27 25.32
C ILE A 25 -10.06 -7.26 26.25
N ALA A 26 -10.41 -6.10 26.83
CA ALA A 26 -11.59 -5.97 27.69
C ALA A 26 -12.89 -6.38 26.98
N THR A 27 -13.02 -6.08 25.68
CA THR A 27 -14.21 -6.47 24.90
C THR A 27 -14.29 -7.99 24.67
N LEU A 28 -13.16 -8.70 24.69
CA LEU A 28 -13.14 -10.16 24.57
C LEU A 28 -13.63 -10.86 25.84
N ARG A 29 -13.54 -10.21 27.02
CA ARG A 29 -13.99 -10.75 28.32
C ARG A 29 -15.41 -11.28 28.26
N ASP A 30 -16.34 -10.45 27.80
CA ASP A 30 -17.77 -10.78 27.84
C ASP A 30 -18.25 -11.63 26.66
N ARG A 31 -17.33 -12.04 25.77
CA ARG A 31 -17.67 -12.61 24.45
C ARG A 31 -16.95 -13.92 24.14
N THR A 32 -16.04 -14.36 25.00
CA THR A 32 -15.20 -15.54 24.81
C THR A 32 -15.15 -16.37 26.08
N ALA A 33 -14.54 -17.55 26.01
CA ALA A 33 -14.26 -18.40 27.17
C ALA A 33 -12.92 -18.07 27.85
N LEU A 34 -12.37 -16.86 27.63
CA LEU A 34 -11.15 -16.42 28.29
C LEU A 34 -11.36 -16.21 29.78
N THR A 35 -10.39 -16.63 30.59
CA THR A 35 -10.39 -16.37 32.02
C THR A 35 -9.83 -14.98 32.33
N GLU A 36 -10.03 -14.48 33.56
CA GLU A 36 -9.36 -13.25 34.00
C GLU A 36 -7.83 -13.36 33.93
N GLU A 37 -7.29 -14.55 34.21
CA GLU A 37 -5.86 -14.81 34.06
C GLU A 37 -5.41 -14.68 32.60
N ASP A 38 -6.20 -15.18 31.65
CA ASP A 38 -5.91 -15.04 30.22
C ASP A 38 -5.92 -13.58 29.76
N LEU A 39 -6.89 -12.79 30.23
CA LEU A 39 -7.00 -11.37 29.89
C LEU A 39 -5.83 -10.56 30.46
N VAL A 40 -5.47 -10.80 31.71
CA VAL A 40 -4.26 -10.21 32.32
C VAL A 40 -3.02 -10.66 31.56
N ALA A 41 -2.97 -11.92 31.12
CA ALA A 41 -1.82 -12.43 30.38
C ALA A 41 -1.67 -11.78 29.00
N LEU A 42 -2.77 -11.51 28.30
CA LEU A 42 -2.79 -10.75 27.04
C LEU A 42 -2.32 -9.31 27.25
N ASP A 43 -2.87 -8.63 28.26
CA ASP A 43 -2.59 -7.21 28.53
C ASP A 43 -1.13 -6.99 28.97
N THR A 44 -0.60 -7.88 29.82
CA THR A 44 0.78 -7.80 30.32
C THR A 44 1.81 -8.44 29.40
N GLY A 45 1.39 -9.14 28.34
CA GLY A 45 2.29 -9.92 27.47
C GLY A 45 2.88 -11.17 28.14
N THR A 46 2.43 -11.58 29.32
CA THR A 46 2.97 -12.75 30.04
C THR A 46 2.64 -14.09 29.37
N HIS A 47 1.62 -14.11 28.50
CA HIS A 47 1.26 -15.27 27.65
C HIS A 47 2.35 -15.67 26.62
N THR A 48 3.31 -14.78 26.35
CA THR A 48 4.39 -15.02 25.38
C THR A 48 5.31 -16.16 25.80
N LEU A 49 5.70 -17.00 24.83
CA LEU A 49 6.61 -18.12 25.06
C LEU A 49 7.94 -17.62 25.64
N LYS A 50 8.41 -18.28 26.70
CA LYS A 50 9.68 -17.94 27.38
C LYS A 50 10.82 -18.80 26.85
N THR A 51 12.04 -18.26 26.83
CA THR A 51 13.23 -18.91 26.28
C THR A 51 13.51 -20.30 26.87
N HIS A 52 13.36 -20.47 28.18
CA HIS A 52 13.56 -21.78 28.84
C HIS A 52 12.50 -22.84 28.47
N LEU A 53 11.31 -22.43 28.01
CA LEU A 53 10.31 -23.36 27.46
C LEU A 53 10.61 -23.63 25.99
N ALA A 54 11.02 -22.60 25.23
CA ALA A 54 11.45 -22.75 23.84
C ALA A 54 12.63 -23.72 23.70
N ASP A 55 13.61 -23.66 24.60
CA ASP A 55 14.77 -24.58 24.66
C ASP A 55 14.40 -26.05 24.88
N LYS A 56 13.18 -26.30 25.40
CA LYS A 56 12.62 -27.66 25.52
C LYS A 56 11.80 -28.08 24.29
N MET A 57 11.53 -27.16 23.37
CA MET A 57 10.72 -27.42 22.18
C MET A 57 11.56 -27.76 20.96
N ILE A 58 12.72 -27.11 20.78
CA ILE A 58 13.63 -27.30 19.64
C ILE A 58 15.09 -27.17 20.10
N GLU A 59 16.03 -27.56 19.24
CA GLU A 59 17.47 -27.49 19.49
C GLU A 59 18.05 -26.08 19.23
N ASN A 60 19.20 -25.79 19.85
CA ASN A 60 20.01 -24.58 19.60
C ASN A 60 19.26 -23.24 19.78
N VAL A 61 18.41 -23.15 20.81
CA VAL A 61 17.61 -21.95 21.09
C VAL A 61 18.47 -20.81 21.62
N VAL A 62 18.39 -19.66 20.95
CA VAL A 62 19.04 -18.40 21.37
C VAL A 62 18.05 -17.28 21.69
N GLY A 63 16.75 -17.50 21.45
CA GLY A 63 15.70 -16.50 21.64
C GLY A 63 14.32 -17.00 21.22
N VAL A 64 13.34 -16.11 21.30
CA VAL A 64 11.95 -16.34 20.84
C VAL A 64 11.61 -15.28 19.80
N PHE A 65 11.06 -15.71 18.67
CA PHE A 65 10.58 -14.83 17.60
C PHE A 65 9.06 -14.66 17.73
N GLY A 66 8.60 -13.40 17.77
CA GLY A 66 7.17 -13.07 17.90
C GLY A 66 6.53 -12.72 16.56
N LEU A 67 5.26 -13.12 16.38
CA LEU A 67 4.39 -12.67 15.30
C LEU A 67 3.20 -11.89 15.88
N PRO A 68 2.63 -10.91 15.15
CA PRO A 68 1.41 -10.23 15.59
C PRO A 68 0.25 -11.22 15.76
N MET A 69 -0.49 -11.10 16.86
CA MET A 69 -1.71 -11.86 17.11
C MET A 69 -2.93 -10.96 16.96
N GLY A 70 -3.83 -11.34 16.05
CA GLY A 70 -5.12 -10.69 15.80
C GLY A 70 -6.29 -11.65 15.96
N VAL A 71 -7.51 -11.13 15.80
CA VAL A 71 -8.73 -11.93 15.80
C VAL A 71 -9.60 -11.64 14.57
N GLY A 72 -9.99 -12.70 13.87
CA GLY A 72 -11.01 -12.70 12.84
C GLY A 72 -12.41 -12.68 13.46
N LEU A 73 -13.20 -11.67 13.12
CA LEU A 73 -14.52 -11.44 13.67
C LEU A 73 -15.63 -11.83 12.69
N ASN A 74 -16.86 -11.91 13.21
CA ASN A 74 -18.11 -12.14 12.47
C ASN A 74 -18.31 -13.56 11.92
N PHE A 75 -17.44 -14.52 12.23
CA PHE A 75 -17.63 -15.90 11.76
C PHE A 75 -18.88 -16.52 12.35
N LEU A 76 -19.70 -17.05 11.45
CA LEU A 76 -20.81 -17.93 11.75
C LEU A 76 -20.55 -19.22 10.97
N ILE A 77 -20.25 -20.31 11.66
CA ILE A 77 -19.86 -21.59 11.08
C ILE A 77 -20.78 -22.65 11.68
N ASP A 78 -21.55 -23.33 10.85
CA ASP A 78 -22.55 -24.34 11.26
C ASP A 78 -23.51 -23.81 12.34
N GLY A 79 -23.92 -22.55 12.20
CA GLY A 79 -24.80 -21.85 13.15
C GLY A 79 -24.13 -21.40 14.45
N ARG A 80 -22.81 -21.60 14.61
CA ARG A 80 -22.05 -21.21 15.80
C ARG A 80 -21.23 -19.96 15.54
N GLU A 81 -21.25 -19.03 16.48
CA GLU A 81 -20.41 -17.84 16.44
C GLU A 81 -18.99 -18.15 16.90
N VAL A 82 -18.00 -17.75 16.10
CA VAL A 82 -16.58 -18.05 16.38
C VAL A 82 -15.74 -16.77 16.27
N ILE A 83 -14.85 -16.56 17.24
CA ILE A 83 -13.78 -15.56 17.14
C ILE A 83 -12.50 -16.32 16.83
N VAL A 84 -11.90 -16.01 15.67
CA VAL A 84 -10.80 -16.81 15.11
C VAL A 84 -9.46 -16.16 15.46
N PRO A 85 -8.58 -16.77 16.28
CA PRO A 85 -7.25 -16.25 16.52
C PRO A 85 -6.35 -16.44 15.29
N LEU A 86 -5.55 -15.42 14.98
CA LEU A 86 -4.69 -15.37 13.79
C LEU A 86 -3.30 -14.87 14.19
N ALA A 87 -2.25 -15.58 13.82
CA ALA A 87 -0.87 -15.15 14.00
C ALA A 87 -0.22 -14.94 12.63
N VAL A 88 -0.07 -13.69 12.19
CA VAL A 88 0.40 -13.35 10.84
C VAL A 88 0.97 -11.94 10.79
N GLU A 89 2.01 -11.75 9.98
CA GLU A 89 2.70 -10.47 9.76
C GLU A 89 2.13 -9.67 8.58
N GLU A 90 1.54 -10.36 7.60
CA GLU A 90 1.06 -9.72 6.39
C GLU A 90 -0.17 -8.83 6.69
N PRO A 91 -0.12 -7.54 6.33
CA PRO A 91 -1.23 -6.62 6.57
C PRO A 91 -2.48 -7.02 5.77
N SER A 92 -3.64 -6.53 6.20
CA SER A 92 -4.95 -6.73 5.53
C SER A 92 -5.55 -8.13 5.61
N ILE A 93 -4.80 -9.19 5.96
CA ILE A 93 -5.37 -10.53 6.12
C ILE A 93 -6.52 -10.54 7.12
N VAL A 94 -6.27 -10.11 8.36
CA VAL A 94 -7.28 -10.12 9.44
C VAL A 94 -8.50 -9.25 9.10
N ALA A 95 -8.27 -8.11 8.42
CA ALA A 95 -9.33 -7.18 8.03
C ALA A 95 -10.20 -7.74 6.89
N GLY A 96 -9.56 -8.26 5.83
CA GLY A 96 -10.22 -8.88 4.69
C GLY A 96 -11.05 -10.08 5.13
N LEU A 97 -10.48 -10.93 5.97
CA LEU A 97 -11.12 -12.10 6.56
C LEU A 97 -12.37 -11.71 7.40
N SER A 98 -12.25 -10.72 8.27
CA SER A 98 -13.37 -10.22 9.08
C SER A 98 -14.48 -9.61 8.22
N GLY A 99 -14.13 -8.94 7.12
CA GLY A 99 -15.08 -8.38 6.14
C GLY A 99 -15.78 -9.46 5.31
N ALA A 100 -15.05 -10.49 4.89
CA ALA A 100 -15.59 -11.68 4.23
C ALA A 100 -16.61 -12.39 5.11
N ALA A 101 -16.23 -12.72 6.35
CA ALA A 101 -17.11 -13.35 7.33
C ALA A 101 -18.37 -12.51 7.61
N ARG A 102 -18.24 -11.17 7.70
CA ARG A 102 -19.39 -10.27 7.86
C ARG A 102 -20.37 -10.38 6.68
N THR A 103 -19.86 -10.47 5.46
CA THR A 103 -20.67 -10.60 4.25
C THR A 103 -21.38 -11.95 4.22
N ALA A 104 -20.65 -13.04 4.46
CA ALA A 104 -21.19 -14.40 4.52
C ALA A 104 -22.28 -14.54 5.60
N ARG A 105 -22.08 -13.91 6.76
CA ARG A 105 -23.03 -13.95 7.89
C ARG A 105 -24.42 -13.42 7.54
N LEU A 106 -24.54 -12.45 6.64
CA LEU A 106 -25.84 -11.94 6.17
C LEU A 106 -26.70 -13.02 5.51
N SER A 107 -26.09 -14.14 5.15
CA SER A 107 -26.67 -15.23 4.37
C SER A 107 -26.63 -16.57 5.13
N GLY A 108 -26.43 -16.54 6.45
CA GLY A 108 -26.37 -17.73 7.30
C GLY A 108 -24.96 -18.27 7.58
N GLY A 109 -23.91 -17.62 7.07
CA GLY A 109 -22.52 -17.98 7.35
C GLY A 109 -22.00 -19.13 6.49
N TYR A 110 -21.03 -19.86 7.04
CA TYR A 110 -20.39 -21.00 6.40
C TYR A 110 -21.01 -22.31 6.89
N ARG A 111 -21.07 -23.30 6.00
CA ARG A 111 -21.39 -24.69 6.34
C ARG A 111 -20.18 -25.56 6.13
N THR A 112 -19.97 -26.53 7.01
CA THR A 112 -18.81 -27.42 6.90
C THR A 112 -19.16 -28.89 7.05
N GLU A 113 -18.33 -29.72 6.43
CA GLU A 113 -18.31 -31.17 6.58
C GLU A 113 -16.85 -31.61 6.77
N VAL A 114 -16.60 -32.49 7.73
CA VAL A 114 -15.24 -32.97 8.04
C VAL A 114 -15.28 -34.50 8.06
N THR A 115 -14.38 -35.13 7.31
CA THR A 115 -14.27 -36.60 7.32
C THR A 115 -13.53 -37.09 8.57
N ASP A 116 -13.50 -38.40 8.78
CA ASP A 116 -12.75 -38.98 9.88
C ASP A 116 -11.27 -38.60 9.82
N PRO A 117 -10.59 -38.36 10.97
CA PRO A 117 -9.22 -37.87 11.02
C PRO A 117 -8.21 -39.01 10.80
N VAL A 118 -8.32 -39.66 9.65
CA VAL A 118 -7.48 -40.80 9.24
C VAL A 118 -6.21 -40.31 8.56
N LEU A 119 -5.07 -40.79 9.05
CA LEU A 119 -3.76 -40.57 8.46
C LEU A 119 -3.22 -41.85 7.83
N ILE A 120 -2.30 -41.68 6.88
CA ILE A 120 -1.62 -42.77 6.19
C ILE A 120 -0.20 -42.90 6.78
N GLY A 121 0.14 -44.09 7.27
CA GLY A 121 1.50 -44.50 7.57
C GLY A 121 2.05 -45.36 6.43
N GLN A 122 3.22 -45.06 5.89
CA GLN A 122 3.83 -45.83 4.82
C GLN A 122 4.96 -46.72 5.34
N VAL A 123 4.91 -47.99 4.97
CA VAL A 123 5.99 -48.98 5.15
C VAL A 123 6.46 -49.43 3.77
N GLN A 124 7.67 -49.01 3.40
CA GLN A 124 8.29 -49.37 2.13
C GLN A 124 9.06 -50.68 2.27
N VAL A 125 8.76 -51.64 1.39
CA VAL A 125 9.42 -52.94 1.27
C VAL A 125 10.08 -53.05 -0.11
N VAL A 126 11.32 -53.48 -0.14
CA VAL A 126 12.09 -53.76 -1.37
C VAL A 126 12.67 -55.17 -1.33
N ASP A 127 13.30 -55.61 -2.42
CA ASP A 127 13.90 -56.94 -2.55
C ASP A 127 12.90 -58.07 -2.26
N VAL A 128 11.64 -57.86 -2.64
CA VAL A 128 10.54 -58.81 -2.43
C VAL A 128 10.61 -59.93 -3.47
N PRO A 129 10.75 -61.21 -3.09
CA PRO A 129 10.91 -62.32 -4.04
C PRO A 129 9.72 -62.54 -4.97
N ASP A 130 8.49 -62.39 -4.44
CA ASP A 130 7.24 -62.50 -5.18
C ASP A 130 6.27 -61.40 -4.73
N LEU A 131 6.12 -60.36 -5.56
CA LEU A 131 5.37 -59.16 -5.23
C LEU A 131 3.86 -59.43 -5.10
N GLU A 132 3.30 -60.28 -5.95
CA GLU A 132 1.87 -60.57 -5.94
C GLU A 132 1.51 -61.44 -4.74
N LEU A 133 2.30 -62.48 -4.47
CA LEU A 133 2.12 -63.31 -3.27
C LEU A 133 2.30 -62.48 -2.00
N ALA A 134 3.32 -61.63 -1.93
CA ALA A 134 3.56 -60.76 -0.77
C ALA A 134 2.40 -59.79 -0.55
N ARG A 135 1.90 -59.15 -1.61
CA ARG A 135 0.74 -58.27 -1.56
C ARG A 135 -0.51 -59.00 -1.05
N GLN A 136 -0.82 -60.16 -1.60
CA GLN A 136 -1.98 -60.95 -1.20
C GLN A 136 -1.86 -61.40 0.26
N THR A 137 -0.70 -61.89 0.67
CA THR A 137 -0.47 -62.38 2.04
C THR A 137 -0.57 -61.25 3.07
N LEU A 138 -0.09 -60.03 2.75
CA LEU A 138 -0.26 -58.86 3.62
C LEU A 138 -1.75 -58.55 3.83
N LEU A 139 -2.55 -58.55 2.77
CA LEU A 139 -3.99 -58.27 2.84
C LEU A 139 -4.74 -59.38 3.60
N GLU A 140 -4.40 -60.65 3.37
CA GLU A 140 -4.96 -61.79 4.12
C GLU A 140 -4.64 -61.74 5.62
N ARG A 141 -3.46 -61.21 5.98
CA ARG A 141 -3.00 -61.04 7.37
C ARG A 141 -3.22 -59.62 7.91
N GLN A 142 -4.10 -58.84 7.31
CA GLN A 142 -4.39 -57.46 7.73
C GLN A 142 -4.73 -57.36 9.22
N GLU A 143 -5.60 -58.23 9.73
CA GLU A 143 -6.02 -58.19 11.14
C GLU A 143 -4.83 -58.31 12.10
N GLU A 144 -3.88 -59.19 11.79
CA GLU A 144 -2.68 -59.37 12.60
C GLU A 144 -1.81 -58.11 12.62
N ILE A 145 -1.60 -57.49 11.45
CA ILE A 145 -0.83 -56.25 11.30
C ILE A 145 -1.50 -55.09 12.05
N VAL A 146 -2.81 -54.93 11.89
CA VAL A 146 -3.60 -53.89 12.55
C VAL A 146 -3.60 -54.09 14.07
N ASN A 147 -3.75 -55.33 14.55
CA ASN A 147 -3.71 -55.66 15.97
C ASN A 147 -2.33 -55.37 16.57
N LEU A 148 -1.25 -55.72 15.87
CA LEU A 148 0.10 -55.39 16.31
C LEU A 148 0.30 -53.87 16.38
N ALA A 149 -0.08 -53.12 15.34
CA ALA A 149 -0.01 -51.65 15.33
C ALA A 149 -0.78 -51.03 16.51
N ASN A 150 -2.00 -51.51 16.76
CA ASN A 150 -2.85 -51.04 17.84
C ASN A 150 -2.31 -51.37 19.24
N SER A 151 -1.61 -52.51 19.39
CA SER A 151 -0.99 -52.90 20.67
C SER A 151 0.10 -51.93 21.15
N LEU A 152 0.73 -51.19 20.23
CA LEU A 152 1.80 -50.23 20.52
C LEU A 152 1.24 -48.91 21.10
N HIS A 153 -0.03 -48.60 20.84
CA HIS A 153 -0.69 -47.38 21.28
C HIS A 153 -2.06 -47.64 21.96
N PRO A 154 -2.10 -48.41 23.06
CA PRO A 154 -3.35 -48.85 23.69
C PRO A 154 -4.22 -47.69 24.19
N LYS A 155 -3.60 -46.57 24.59
CA LYS A 155 -4.32 -45.35 25.00
C LYS A 155 -5.09 -44.69 23.85
N MET A 156 -4.60 -44.79 22.62
CA MET A 156 -5.31 -44.26 21.44
C MET A 156 -6.51 -45.14 21.10
N VAL A 157 -6.32 -46.46 21.13
CA VAL A 157 -7.38 -47.46 20.93
C VAL A 157 -8.49 -47.29 21.98
N ALA A 158 -8.12 -47.10 23.25
CA ALA A 158 -9.07 -46.85 24.33
C ALA A 158 -9.92 -45.57 24.14
N ARG A 159 -9.44 -44.62 23.32
CA ARG A 159 -10.17 -43.40 22.95
C ARG A 159 -10.96 -43.56 21.64
N GLY A 160 -11.05 -44.78 21.11
CA GLY A 160 -11.74 -45.12 19.86
C GLY A 160 -10.93 -44.92 18.58
N GLY A 161 -9.68 -44.43 18.68
CA GLY A 161 -8.77 -44.27 17.53
C GLY A 161 -8.07 -45.57 17.15
N GLY A 162 -6.89 -45.44 16.54
CA GLY A 162 -5.99 -46.55 16.20
C GLY A 162 -6.00 -46.91 14.72
N ALA A 163 -5.14 -47.87 14.36
CA ALA A 163 -5.09 -48.47 13.04
C ALA A 163 -6.43 -49.15 12.71
N LYS A 164 -6.93 -48.92 11.49
CA LYS A 164 -8.21 -49.41 10.99
C LYS A 164 -8.03 -50.54 9.98
N GLU A 165 -7.19 -50.30 8.98
CA GLU A 165 -6.97 -51.21 7.86
C GLU A 165 -5.63 -50.92 7.19
N ILE A 166 -5.28 -51.75 6.20
CA ILE A 166 -4.11 -51.53 5.36
C ILE A 166 -4.51 -51.45 3.88
N GLU A 167 -3.74 -50.71 3.10
CA GLU A 167 -3.73 -50.78 1.65
C GLU A 167 -2.31 -51.16 1.19
N VAL A 168 -2.17 -51.83 0.06
CA VAL A 168 -0.84 -52.26 -0.43
C VAL A 168 -0.71 -51.94 -1.91
N PHE A 169 0.33 -51.18 -2.24
CA PHE A 169 0.62 -50.69 -3.58
C PHE A 169 1.92 -51.28 -4.12
N HIS A 170 1.94 -51.62 -5.40
CA HIS A 170 3.15 -51.95 -6.13
C HIS A 170 3.54 -50.77 -7.00
N HIS A 171 4.78 -50.29 -6.82
CA HIS A 171 5.38 -49.26 -7.64
C HIS A 171 6.61 -49.80 -8.34
N ARG A 172 6.72 -49.45 -9.62
CA ARG A 172 7.89 -49.75 -10.44
C ARG A 172 8.46 -48.45 -10.97
N VAL A 173 9.73 -48.19 -10.64
CA VAL A 173 10.39 -46.93 -10.98
C VAL A 173 11.80 -47.17 -11.51
N PRO A 174 12.29 -46.38 -12.48
CA PRO A 174 13.68 -46.43 -12.87
C PRO A 174 14.60 -46.03 -11.71
N GLU A 175 15.66 -46.79 -11.49
CA GLU A 175 16.63 -46.52 -10.44
C GLU A 175 17.26 -45.13 -10.62
N GLY A 176 17.26 -44.33 -9.55
CA GLY A 176 17.78 -42.96 -9.57
C GLY A 176 16.94 -41.94 -10.36
N GLY A 177 15.75 -42.32 -10.85
CA GLY A 177 14.88 -41.44 -11.64
C GLY A 177 15.37 -41.20 -13.07
N SER A 178 16.43 -41.90 -13.51
CA SER A 178 16.89 -41.88 -14.90
C SER A 178 15.99 -42.77 -15.75
N PRO A 179 15.35 -42.27 -16.83
CA PRO A 179 14.51 -43.08 -17.71
C PRO A 179 15.21 -44.31 -18.31
N GLU A 180 16.55 -44.31 -18.33
CA GLU A 180 17.39 -45.36 -18.89
C GLU A 180 17.98 -46.31 -17.82
N GLY A 181 17.70 -46.08 -16.53
CA GLY A 181 18.18 -46.90 -15.42
C GLY A 181 17.43 -48.24 -15.29
N PRO A 182 18.02 -49.24 -14.62
CA PRO A 182 17.31 -50.48 -14.31
C PRO A 182 16.08 -50.19 -13.45
N GLU A 183 14.98 -50.91 -13.69
CA GLU A 183 13.76 -50.72 -12.92
C GLU A 183 13.90 -51.34 -11.52
N ARG A 184 13.36 -50.64 -10.52
CA ARG A 184 13.25 -51.09 -9.14
C ARG A 184 11.78 -51.25 -8.77
N ASP A 185 11.44 -52.44 -8.30
CA ASP A 185 10.14 -52.73 -7.72
C ASP A 185 10.12 -52.40 -6.23
N MET A 186 9.01 -51.83 -5.79
CA MET A 186 8.75 -51.48 -4.39
C MET A 186 7.32 -51.87 -4.05
N LEU A 187 7.15 -52.53 -2.91
CA LEU A 187 5.85 -52.72 -2.30
C LEU A 187 5.70 -51.68 -1.19
N VAL A 188 4.61 -50.93 -1.19
CA VAL A 188 4.34 -49.89 -0.20
C VAL A 188 3.04 -50.21 0.51
N LEU A 189 3.13 -50.55 1.78
CA LEU A 189 1.98 -50.76 2.66
C LEU A 189 1.59 -49.42 3.28
N HIS A 190 0.33 -49.04 3.11
CA HIS A 190 -0.32 -47.93 3.80
C HIS A 190 -1.09 -48.47 4.99
N LEU A 191 -0.76 -48.00 6.20
CA LEU A 191 -1.52 -48.24 7.42
C LEU A 191 -2.44 -47.05 7.65
N LEU A 192 -3.76 -47.27 7.63
CA LEU A 192 -4.74 -46.21 7.87
C LEU A 192 -5.02 -46.08 9.37
N VAL A 193 -4.70 -44.93 9.95
CA VAL A 193 -4.74 -44.70 11.41
C VAL A 193 -5.64 -43.52 11.76
N ASP A 194 -6.69 -43.77 12.53
CA ASP A 194 -7.52 -42.72 13.14
C ASP A 194 -6.81 -42.17 14.37
N THR A 195 -6.30 -40.94 14.26
CA THR A 195 -5.52 -40.33 15.35
C THR A 195 -6.34 -39.43 16.26
N ARG A 196 -7.68 -39.40 16.08
CA ARG A 196 -8.60 -38.55 16.86
C ARG A 196 -8.10 -37.10 16.92
N ASP A 197 -8.03 -36.55 18.13
CA ASP A 197 -7.63 -35.16 18.38
C ASP A 197 -6.12 -34.88 18.26
N ALA A 198 -5.29 -35.92 18.10
CA ALA A 198 -3.85 -35.74 17.92
C ALA A 198 -3.52 -35.47 16.46
N MET A 199 -2.51 -34.62 16.21
CA MET A 199 -1.98 -34.43 14.85
C MET A 199 -1.51 -35.75 14.24
N GLY A 200 -0.86 -36.61 15.04
CA GLY A 200 -0.73 -38.04 14.74
C GLY A 200 0.63 -38.54 14.25
N ALA A 201 1.56 -37.65 13.87
CA ALA A 201 2.85 -38.04 13.27
C ALA A 201 3.62 -39.09 14.09
N ASN A 202 3.89 -38.82 15.37
CA ASN A 202 4.65 -39.74 16.23
C ASN A 202 3.94 -41.07 16.46
N VAL A 203 2.60 -41.07 16.47
CA VAL A 203 1.81 -42.29 16.65
C VAL A 203 1.89 -43.16 15.40
N VAL A 204 1.67 -42.56 14.23
CA VAL A 204 1.71 -43.29 12.96
C VAL A 204 3.11 -43.83 12.69
N ASN A 205 4.16 -43.03 12.95
CA ASN A 205 5.55 -43.49 12.81
C ASN A 205 5.85 -44.65 13.75
N GLY A 206 5.47 -44.55 15.03
CA GLY A 206 5.66 -45.63 16.00
C GLY A 206 4.93 -46.93 15.60
N MET A 207 3.72 -46.82 15.05
CA MET A 207 3.01 -47.97 14.49
C MET A 207 3.74 -48.58 13.30
N CYS A 208 4.17 -47.76 12.32
CA CYS A 208 4.94 -48.23 11.17
C CYS A 208 6.26 -48.90 11.57
N GLU A 209 6.97 -48.34 12.54
CA GLU A 209 8.19 -48.91 13.10
C GLU A 209 7.94 -50.27 13.76
N GLY A 210 6.88 -50.39 14.56
CA GLY A 210 6.60 -51.63 15.28
C GLY A 210 6.02 -52.75 14.42
N ILE A 211 5.35 -52.46 13.29
CA ILE A 211 4.91 -53.51 12.34
C ILE A 211 6.01 -53.95 11.36
N ALA A 212 7.13 -53.23 11.29
CA ALA A 212 8.15 -53.43 10.25
C ALA A 212 8.66 -54.88 10.17
N SER A 213 9.03 -55.47 11.32
CA SER A 213 9.56 -56.85 11.35
C SER A 213 8.52 -57.89 10.95
N LEU A 214 7.23 -57.66 11.26
CA LEU A 214 6.16 -58.55 10.81
C LEU A 214 5.97 -58.43 9.29
N VAL A 215 6.03 -57.22 8.74
CA VAL A 215 5.95 -56.99 7.29
C VAL A 215 7.13 -57.63 6.56
N GLU A 216 8.36 -57.53 7.07
CA GLU A 216 9.52 -58.25 6.51
C GLU A 216 9.31 -59.77 6.54
N ALA A 217 8.82 -60.31 7.67
CA ALA A 217 8.57 -61.74 7.80
C ALA A 217 7.48 -62.27 6.84
N ILE A 218 6.44 -61.46 6.58
CA ILE A 218 5.37 -61.80 5.64
C ILE A 218 5.85 -61.76 4.20
N THR A 219 6.60 -60.71 3.84
CA THR A 219 6.96 -60.44 2.44
C THR A 219 8.24 -61.15 1.99
N GLY A 220 9.12 -61.52 2.93
CA GLY A 220 10.47 -61.98 2.62
C GLY A 220 11.39 -60.88 2.07
N GLY A 221 10.92 -59.63 2.01
CA GLY A 221 11.67 -58.46 1.57
C GLY A 221 12.28 -57.68 2.74
N LYS A 222 12.82 -56.51 2.43
CA LYS A 222 13.48 -55.62 3.39
C LYS A 222 12.74 -54.30 3.54
N VAL A 223 12.46 -53.91 4.78
CA VAL A 223 11.78 -52.64 5.09
C VAL A 223 12.79 -51.50 5.25
N PHE A 224 12.49 -50.35 4.66
CA PHE A 224 13.32 -49.14 4.77
C PHE A 224 12.55 -47.98 5.39
N LEU A 225 11.68 -47.34 4.61
CA LEU A 225 10.92 -46.17 5.06
C LEU A 225 9.73 -46.60 5.92
N ARG A 226 9.56 -45.96 7.08
CA ARG A 226 8.47 -46.16 8.06
C ARG A 226 8.01 -44.80 8.55
N ILE A 227 7.19 -44.13 7.75
CA ILE A 227 6.89 -42.70 7.97
C ILE A 227 5.45 -42.40 7.59
N LEU A 228 4.83 -41.43 8.26
CA LEU A 228 3.56 -40.88 7.80
C LEU A 228 3.66 -40.26 6.40
N SER A 229 2.56 -40.28 5.67
CA SER A 229 2.34 -39.41 4.51
C SER A 229 1.70 -38.10 4.97
N ASN A 230 2.27 -36.97 4.54
CA ASN A 230 1.63 -35.67 4.73
C ASN A 230 0.49 -35.41 3.75
N LEU A 231 0.37 -36.18 2.66
CA LEU A 231 -0.84 -36.14 1.83
C LEU A 231 -1.99 -36.80 2.59
N ALA A 232 -2.60 -36.03 3.50
CA ALA A 232 -3.67 -36.47 4.39
C ALA A 232 -5.04 -36.44 3.69
N ASP A 233 -5.13 -37.04 2.51
CA ASP A 233 -6.32 -37.01 1.65
C ASP A 233 -7.53 -37.81 2.18
N ARG A 234 -7.37 -38.51 3.31
CA ARG A 234 -8.46 -39.15 4.07
C ARG A 234 -9.02 -38.28 5.19
N ALA A 235 -8.33 -37.21 5.56
CA ALA A 235 -8.76 -36.22 6.55
C ALA A 235 -9.08 -34.90 5.83
N LEU A 236 -10.26 -34.83 5.22
CA LEU A 236 -10.71 -33.70 4.41
C LEU A 236 -11.64 -32.79 5.20
N VAL A 237 -11.50 -31.49 4.97
CA VAL A 237 -12.52 -30.49 5.29
C VAL A 237 -13.17 -30.01 4.00
N ARG A 238 -14.49 -29.89 4.04
CA ARG A 238 -15.29 -29.18 3.05
C ARG A 238 -15.94 -28.00 3.73
N ALA A 239 -15.91 -26.85 3.07
CA ALA A 239 -16.68 -25.68 3.50
C ALA A 239 -17.36 -25.01 2.32
N ASP A 240 -18.58 -24.54 2.55
CA ASP A 240 -19.40 -23.86 1.55
C ASP A 240 -19.92 -22.52 2.08
N VAL A 241 -20.10 -21.57 1.17
CA VAL A 241 -20.78 -20.30 1.42
C VAL A 241 -21.69 -19.96 0.25
N ARG A 242 -22.86 -19.39 0.55
CA ARG A 242 -23.78 -18.83 -0.44
C ARG A 242 -24.06 -17.37 -0.10
N ILE A 243 -23.86 -16.48 -1.06
CA ILE A 243 -24.00 -15.04 -0.88
C ILE A 243 -24.97 -14.50 -1.94
N PRO A 244 -26.17 -14.02 -1.55
CA PRO A 244 -27.07 -13.34 -2.45
C PRO A 244 -26.43 -12.11 -3.08
N VAL A 245 -26.75 -11.88 -4.35
CA VAL A 245 -26.15 -10.81 -5.16
C VAL A 245 -26.29 -9.44 -4.51
N GLN A 246 -27.45 -9.14 -3.91
CA GLN A 246 -27.72 -7.89 -3.18
C GLN A 246 -26.76 -7.64 -1.99
N ASN A 247 -26.12 -8.68 -1.46
CA ASN A 247 -25.13 -8.56 -0.38
C ASN A 247 -23.71 -8.33 -0.92
N LEU A 248 -23.53 -8.35 -2.25
CA LEU A 248 -22.27 -8.10 -2.95
C LEU A 248 -22.17 -6.67 -3.48
N ASP A 249 -23.25 -5.89 -3.45
CA ASP A 249 -23.28 -4.50 -3.93
C ASP A 249 -22.19 -3.66 -3.25
N MET A 250 -21.47 -2.89 -4.08
CA MET A 250 -20.45 -1.94 -3.65
C MET A 250 -20.72 -0.57 -4.27
N ARG A 251 -20.09 0.47 -3.71
CA ARG A 251 -20.34 1.88 -4.09
C ARG A 251 -20.29 2.11 -5.60
N ASP A 252 -19.35 1.45 -6.27
CA ASP A 252 -19.05 1.63 -7.69
C ASP A 252 -19.27 0.38 -8.55
N TYR A 253 -19.77 -0.72 -7.97
CA TYR A 253 -19.96 -2.01 -8.66
C TYR A 253 -21.27 -2.69 -8.24
N ALA A 254 -22.08 -3.09 -9.22
CA ALA A 254 -23.27 -3.89 -8.95
C ALA A 254 -22.87 -5.30 -8.47
N GLY A 255 -23.65 -5.88 -7.56
CA GLY A 255 -23.35 -7.20 -6.99
C GLY A 255 -23.23 -8.31 -8.03
N THR A 256 -23.93 -8.19 -9.17
CA THR A 256 -23.79 -9.12 -10.31
C THR A 256 -22.41 -9.04 -10.94
N GLU A 257 -21.88 -7.83 -11.13
CA GLU A 257 -20.55 -7.61 -11.69
C GLU A 257 -19.47 -8.16 -10.76
N VAL A 258 -19.64 -7.95 -9.44
CA VAL A 258 -18.74 -8.50 -8.42
C VAL A 258 -18.77 -10.03 -8.43
N ARG A 259 -19.96 -10.65 -8.48
CA ARG A 259 -20.13 -12.11 -8.59
C ARG A 259 -19.40 -12.63 -9.82
N ASP A 260 -19.70 -12.07 -10.99
CA ASP A 260 -19.19 -12.58 -12.26
C ASP A 260 -17.67 -12.41 -12.34
N GLY A 261 -17.13 -11.30 -11.82
CA GLY A 261 -15.68 -11.11 -11.69
C GLY A 261 -15.01 -12.14 -10.78
N ILE A 262 -15.65 -12.53 -9.66
CA ILE A 262 -15.15 -13.59 -8.77
C ILE A 262 -15.15 -14.94 -9.49
N VAL A 263 -16.22 -15.28 -10.21
CA VAL A 263 -16.33 -16.53 -10.98
C VAL A 263 -15.24 -16.60 -12.05
N LEU A 264 -15.07 -15.54 -12.85
CA LEU A 264 -14.04 -15.49 -13.89
C LEU A 264 -12.61 -15.58 -13.31
N ALA A 265 -12.36 -14.94 -12.16
CA ALA A 265 -11.06 -15.03 -11.49
C ALA A 265 -10.77 -16.46 -10.97
N ASN A 266 -11.80 -17.18 -10.52
CA ASN A 266 -11.70 -18.58 -10.15
C ASN A 266 -11.48 -19.48 -11.38
N ASP A 267 -12.17 -19.23 -12.49
CA ASP A 267 -12.01 -20.00 -13.73
C ASP A 267 -10.58 -19.91 -14.27
N LEU A 268 -9.96 -18.72 -14.23
CA LEU A 268 -8.54 -18.56 -14.56
C LEU A 268 -7.65 -19.42 -13.65
N ALA A 269 -7.94 -19.46 -12.34
CA ALA A 269 -7.19 -20.27 -11.38
C ALA A 269 -7.41 -21.79 -11.52
N LEU A 270 -8.49 -22.23 -12.20
CA LEU A 270 -8.74 -23.64 -12.48
C LEU A 270 -7.96 -24.17 -13.70
N VAL A 271 -7.54 -23.27 -14.60
CA VAL A 271 -6.89 -23.64 -15.88
C VAL A 271 -5.41 -23.23 -15.97
N ASP A 272 -4.99 -22.18 -15.25
CA ASP A 272 -3.63 -21.66 -15.28
C ASP A 272 -2.90 -21.91 -13.94
N PRO A 273 -1.87 -22.78 -13.90
CA PRO A 273 -1.08 -23.05 -12.70
C PRO A 273 -0.41 -21.80 -12.10
N TYR A 274 -0.05 -20.80 -12.92
CA TYR A 274 0.53 -19.55 -12.41
C TYR A 274 -0.48 -18.82 -11.54
N ARG A 275 -1.72 -18.69 -12.02
CA ARG A 275 -2.80 -18.09 -11.23
C ARG A 275 -3.22 -18.98 -10.06
N ALA A 276 -3.33 -20.29 -10.27
CA ALA A 276 -3.67 -21.25 -9.22
C ALA A 276 -2.72 -21.16 -8.02
N THR A 277 -1.43 -20.93 -8.27
CA THR A 277 -0.42 -20.79 -7.22
C THR A 277 -0.72 -19.59 -6.34
N THR A 278 -0.94 -18.42 -6.93
CA THR A 278 -1.30 -17.20 -6.18
C THR A 278 -2.67 -17.30 -5.52
N HIS A 279 -3.62 -17.97 -6.17
CA HIS A 279 -4.96 -18.20 -5.65
C HIS A 279 -4.93 -19.06 -4.38
N ASN A 280 -4.18 -20.16 -4.41
CA ASN A 280 -4.01 -21.05 -3.26
C ASN A 280 -3.17 -20.39 -2.16
N LYS A 281 -2.11 -19.63 -2.49
CA LYS A 281 -1.39 -18.78 -1.50
C LYS A 281 -2.37 -17.89 -0.74
N GLY A 282 -3.34 -17.29 -1.43
CA GLY A 282 -4.39 -16.48 -0.82
C GLY A 282 -5.25 -17.26 0.19
N ILE A 283 -5.55 -18.55 -0.06
CA ILE A 283 -6.22 -19.43 0.90
C ILE A 283 -5.32 -19.63 2.14
N MET A 284 -4.05 -19.95 1.88
CA MET A 284 -3.09 -20.32 2.92
C MET A 284 -2.75 -19.17 3.86
N ASN A 285 -2.81 -17.92 3.39
CA ASN A 285 -2.73 -16.72 4.25
C ASN A 285 -3.66 -16.76 5.47
N GLY A 286 -4.87 -17.31 5.32
CA GLY A 286 -5.81 -17.47 6.43
C GLY A 286 -5.57 -18.77 7.19
N VAL A 287 -5.37 -19.88 6.47
CA VAL A 287 -5.18 -21.22 7.04
C VAL A 287 -3.97 -21.26 7.98
N ASP A 288 -2.81 -20.78 7.50
CA ASP A 288 -1.56 -20.81 8.25
C ASP A 288 -1.61 -19.89 9.46
N ALA A 289 -2.27 -18.74 9.33
CA ALA A 289 -2.44 -17.82 10.45
C ALA A 289 -3.19 -18.46 11.62
N VAL A 290 -4.20 -19.29 11.34
CA VAL A 290 -4.91 -20.06 12.38
C VAL A 290 -4.08 -21.25 12.85
N ALA A 291 -3.40 -21.97 11.94
CA ALA A 291 -2.56 -23.10 12.28
C ALA A 291 -1.44 -22.69 13.26
N ILE A 292 -0.74 -21.59 12.98
CA ILE A 292 0.30 -21.03 13.85
C ILE A 292 -0.30 -20.60 15.20
N ALA A 293 -1.41 -19.85 15.18
CA ALA A 293 -2.06 -19.38 16.41
C ALA A 293 -2.52 -20.53 17.33
N THR A 294 -2.85 -21.68 16.74
CA THR A 294 -3.32 -22.88 17.46
C THR A 294 -2.24 -23.93 17.68
N GLY A 295 -0.98 -23.63 17.34
CA GLY A 295 0.17 -24.51 17.59
C GLY A 295 0.23 -25.74 16.69
N ASN A 296 -0.40 -25.70 15.52
CA ASN A 296 -0.39 -26.76 14.52
C ASN A 296 0.78 -26.60 13.55
N ASP A 297 1.20 -27.72 12.95
CA ASP A 297 2.25 -27.72 11.93
C ASP A 297 1.71 -27.22 10.59
N PHE A 298 1.92 -25.94 10.30
CA PHE A 298 1.48 -25.34 9.04
C PHE A 298 2.17 -25.95 7.81
N ARG A 299 3.40 -26.50 7.93
CA ARG A 299 4.12 -27.11 6.80
C ARG A 299 3.43 -28.40 6.35
N ALA A 300 2.94 -29.19 7.31
CA ALA A 300 2.18 -30.40 7.00
C ALA A 300 0.88 -30.06 6.27
N ILE A 301 0.18 -29.01 6.69
CA ILE A 301 -1.06 -28.53 6.07
C ILE A 301 -0.77 -28.01 4.65
N GLU A 302 0.24 -27.15 4.49
CA GLU A 302 0.66 -26.59 3.21
C GLU A 302 1.03 -27.70 2.20
N ALA A 303 1.88 -28.64 2.60
CA ALA A 303 2.29 -29.76 1.76
C ALA A 303 1.09 -30.59 1.29
N ALA A 304 0.16 -30.88 2.20
CA ALA A 304 -1.05 -31.64 1.89
C ALA A 304 -1.97 -30.88 0.93
N ALA A 305 -2.23 -29.59 1.21
CA ALA A 305 -3.08 -28.72 0.41
C ALA A 305 -2.55 -28.59 -1.03
N HIS A 306 -1.26 -28.28 -1.18
CA HIS A 306 -0.65 -28.09 -2.48
C HIS A 306 -0.50 -29.40 -3.28
N ALA A 307 -0.22 -30.53 -2.62
CA ALA A 307 -0.24 -31.83 -3.28
C ALA A 307 -1.66 -32.21 -3.75
N TYR A 308 -2.67 -31.95 -2.91
CA TYR A 308 -4.07 -32.21 -3.25
C TYR A 308 -4.59 -31.33 -4.41
N ALA A 309 -4.09 -30.10 -4.51
CA ALA A 309 -4.36 -29.20 -5.64
C ALA A 309 -3.84 -29.76 -6.99
N ALA A 310 -2.86 -30.66 -6.97
CA ALA A 310 -2.28 -31.31 -8.16
C ALA A 310 -2.79 -32.73 -8.42
N ARG A 311 -3.71 -33.27 -7.59
CA ARG A 311 -4.14 -34.68 -7.64
C ARG A 311 -4.74 -35.16 -8.97
N THR A 312 -5.17 -34.23 -9.83
CA THR A 312 -5.76 -34.54 -11.14
C THR A 312 -4.74 -34.50 -12.29
N GLY A 313 -3.44 -34.41 -11.97
CA GLY A 313 -2.34 -34.36 -12.94
C GLY A 313 -1.90 -32.95 -13.34
N SER A 314 -2.64 -31.91 -12.93
CA SER A 314 -2.25 -30.51 -13.09
C SER A 314 -2.60 -29.74 -11.82
N TYR A 315 -1.77 -28.76 -11.46
CA TYR A 315 -1.95 -27.93 -10.27
C TYR A 315 -3.04 -26.88 -10.50
N ARG A 316 -4.09 -26.89 -9.66
CA ARG A 316 -5.32 -26.09 -9.84
C ARG A 316 -5.78 -25.41 -8.54
N ALA A 317 -6.77 -24.52 -8.64
CA ALA A 317 -7.41 -23.91 -7.48
C ALA A 317 -8.04 -24.98 -6.54
N LEU A 318 -7.88 -24.78 -5.23
CA LEU A 318 -8.54 -25.60 -4.19
C LEU A 318 -10.01 -25.25 -3.97
N THR A 319 -10.46 -24.10 -4.47
CA THR A 319 -11.84 -23.62 -4.36
C THR A 319 -12.56 -23.71 -5.69
N ARG A 320 -13.90 -23.67 -5.63
CA ARG A 320 -14.76 -23.40 -6.77
C ARG A 320 -15.70 -22.24 -6.44
N TRP A 321 -15.82 -21.30 -7.36
CA TRP A 321 -16.79 -20.21 -7.29
C TRP A 321 -17.67 -20.25 -8.53
N PHE A 322 -18.99 -20.21 -8.34
CA PHE A 322 -19.96 -20.27 -9.44
C PHE A 322 -21.26 -19.55 -9.08
N ALA A 323 -22.06 -19.21 -10.08
CA ALA A 323 -23.41 -18.70 -9.89
C ALA A 323 -24.40 -19.87 -9.71
N ALA A 324 -25.24 -19.81 -8.69
CA ALA A 324 -26.37 -20.72 -8.54
C ALA A 324 -27.49 -20.37 -9.54
N ASP A 325 -28.46 -21.27 -9.71
CA ASP A 325 -29.60 -21.08 -10.63
C ASP A 325 -30.41 -19.80 -10.35
N ASN A 326 -30.45 -19.35 -9.09
CA ASN A 326 -31.13 -18.11 -8.70
C ASN A 326 -30.24 -16.86 -8.80
N GLY A 327 -29.01 -17.00 -9.30
CA GLY A 327 -28.03 -15.94 -9.47
C GLY A 327 -27.09 -15.69 -8.29
N ASP A 328 -27.26 -16.36 -7.15
CA ASP A 328 -26.39 -16.16 -5.98
C ASP A 328 -24.95 -16.64 -6.25
N LEU A 329 -23.97 -16.02 -5.58
CA LEU A 329 -22.60 -16.52 -5.58
C LEU A 329 -22.48 -17.71 -4.63
N VAL A 330 -21.95 -18.83 -5.11
CA VAL A 330 -21.61 -20.00 -4.30
C VAL A 330 -20.11 -20.23 -4.34
N GLY A 331 -19.51 -20.37 -3.16
CA GLY A 331 -18.11 -20.72 -2.97
C GLY A 331 -17.97 -22.03 -2.24
N GLN A 332 -17.06 -22.90 -2.68
CA GLN A 332 -16.77 -24.18 -2.06
C GLN A 332 -15.26 -24.38 -1.96
N ILE A 333 -14.79 -25.03 -0.90
CA ILE A 333 -13.41 -25.51 -0.75
C ILE A 333 -13.42 -26.97 -0.30
N GLU A 334 -12.49 -27.75 -0.82
CA GLU A 334 -12.18 -29.10 -0.32
C GLU A 334 -10.66 -29.23 -0.24
N MET A 335 -10.14 -29.54 0.96
CA MET A 335 -8.70 -29.71 1.16
C MET A 335 -8.39 -30.67 2.32
N PRO A 336 -7.22 -31.33 2.31
CA PRO A 336 -6.70 -32.03 3.47
C PRO A 336 -6.52 -31.07 4.65
N MET A 337 -6.99 -31.48 5.82
CA MET A 337 -6.94 -30.68 7.04
C MET A 337 -6.76 -31.55 8.27
N LYS A 338 -5.58 -32.15 8.40
CA LYS A 338 -5.20 -32.82 9.64
C LYS A 338 -4.59 -31.83 10.62
N VAL A 339 -5.35 -31.54 11.66
CA VAL A 339 -4.92 -30.72 12.80
C VAL A 339 -5.02 -31.49 14.12
N GLY A 340 -4.41 -30.95 15.16
CA GLY A 340 -4.47 -31.46 16.52
C GLY A 340 -4.96 -30.40 17.51
N THR A 341 -5.68 -30.87 18.53
CA THR A 341 -6.10 -30.08 19.71
C THR A 341 -5.50 -30.64 21.00
N VAL A 342 -4.65 -31.67 20.88
CA VAL A 342 -3.82 -32.22 21.96
C VAL A 342 -2.38 -32.39 21.48
N GLY A 343 -1.43 -32.34 22.41
CA GLY A 343 0.00 -32.54 22.14
C GLY A 343 0.89 -31.49 22.81
N ALA A 344 2.20 -31.65 22.63
CA ALA A 344 3.21 -30.82 23.30
C ALA A 344 3.01 -29.30 23.10
N PRO A 345 2.67 -28.77 21.90
CA PRO A 345 2.50 -27.33 21.71
C PRO A 345 1.43 -26.69 22.60
N LEU A 346 0.35 -27.41 22.89
CA LEU A 346 -0.73 -26.94 23.78
C LEU A 346 -0.27 -26.85 25.25
N GLU A 347 0.63 -27.74 25.64
CA GLU A 347 1.13 -27.83 27.01
C GLU A 347 2.28 -26.84 27.25
N THR A 348 3.12 -26.60 26.25
CA THR A 348 4.35 -25.80 26.38
C THR A 348 4.20 -24.33 26.00
N ASN A 349 3.24 -23.97 25.13
CA ASN A 349 3.02 -22.59 24.70
C ASN A 349 1.72 -22.00 25.29
N PRO A 350 1.79 -21.05 26.24
CA PRO A 350 0.60 -20.46 26.86
C PRO A 350 -0.31 -19.73 25.85
N THR A 351 0.28 -19.10 24.82
CA THR A 351 -0.48 -18.40 23.77
C THR A 351 -1.37 -19.38 22.98
N VAL A 352 -0.86 -20.58 22.69
CA VAL A 352 -1.64 -21.62 22.00
C VAL A 352 -2.86 -22.02 22.83
N ARG A 353 -2.66 -22.30 24.13
CA ARG A 353 -3.76 -22.65 25.04
C ARG A 353 -4.85 -21.58 25.09
N LEU A 354 -4.43 -20.31 25.10
CA LEU A 354 -5.33 -19.16 25.04
C LEU A 354 -6.12 -19.13 23.72
N SER A 355 -5.46 -19.35 22.58
CA SER A 355 -6.12 -19.44 21.27
C SER A 355 -7.20 -20.52 21.20
N HIS A 356 -6.96 -21.69 21.83
CA HIS A 356 -7.98 -22.74 21.91
C HIS A 356 -9.18 -22.30 22.75
N ARG A 357 -8.97 -21.58 23.86
CA ARG A 357 -10.08 -21.00 24.65
C ARG A 357 -10.83 -19.91 23.90
N LEU A 358 -10.14 -19.06 23.13
CA LEU A 358 -10.78 -18.08 22.22
C LEU A 358 -11.73 -18.76 21.24
N LEU A 359 -11.34 -19.91 20.71
CA LEU A 359 -12.15 -20.74 19.80
C LEU A 359 -13.26 -21.55 20.51
N GLY A 360 -13.33 -21.53 21.84
CA GLY A 360 -14.30 -22.31 22.62
C GLY A 360 -13.87 -23.77 22.87
N ASN A 361 -12.57 -24.05 22.89
CA ASN A 361 -11.96 -25.37 23.08
C ASN A 361 -12.49 -26.44 22.09
N PRO A 362 -12.29 -26.25 20.78
CA PRO A 362 -12.78 -27.19 19.78
C PRO A 362 -12.05 -28.54 19.89
N ASN A 363 -12.72 -29.61 19.45
CA ASN A 363 -12.02 -30.85 19.07
C ASN A 363 -11.36 -30.71 17.69
N ALA A 364 -10.55 -31.67 17.26
CA ALA A 364 -9.78 -31.53 16.02
C ALA A 364 -10.67 -31.37 14.77
N ALA A 365 -11.81 -32.04 14.71
CA ALA A 365 -12.76 -31.90 13.61
C ALA A 365 -13.37 -30.48 13.56
N GLN A 366 -13.76 -29.93 14.72
CA GLN A 366 -14.26 -28.56 14.83
C GLN A 366 -13.19 -27.53 14.45
N LEU A 367 -11.93 -27.76 14.85
CA LEU A 367 -10.83 -26.89 14.45
C LEU A 367 -10.58 -26.96 12.94
N ALA A 368 -10.61 -28.16 12.35
CA ALA A 368 -10.49 -28.34 10.90
C ALA A 368 -11.61 -27.59 10.14
N ALA A 369 -12.85 -27.69 10.60
CA ALA A 369 -13.99 -26.93 10.08
C ALA A 369 -13.76 -25.42 10.11
N VAL A 370 -13.28 -24.88 11.24
CA VAL A 370 -12.94 -23.46 11.37
C VAL A 370 -11.87 -23.05 10.36
N ILE A 371 -10.80 -23.83 10.24
CA ILE A 371 -9.70 -23.53 9.33
C ILE A 371 -10.15 -23.60 7.86
N GLY A 372 -10.96 -24.60 7.49
CA GLY A 372 -11.53 -24.71 6.14
C GLY A 372 -12.42 -23.51 5.77
N ALA A 373 -13.29 -23.09 6.68
CA ALA A 373 -14.13 -21.89 6.50
C ALA A 373 -13.28 -20.61 6.40
N VAL A 374 -12.21 -20.51 7.19
CA VAL A 374 -11.23 -19.41 7.12
C VAL A 374 -10.52 -19.37 5.77
N GLY A 375 -10.07 -20.52 5.25
CA GLY A 375 -9.45 -20.61 3.93
C GLY A 375 -10.38 -20.12 2.81
N LEU A 376 -11.65 -20.54 2.84
CA LEU A 376 -12.66 -20.06 1.89
C LEU A 376 -12.95 -18.56 2.03
N ALA A 377 -13.07 -18.06 3.27
CA ALA A 377 -13.29 -16.65 3.56
C ALA A 377 -12.14 -15.76 3.05
N GLN A 378 -10.90 -16.22 3.25
CA GLN A 378 -9.71 -15.50 2.81
C GLN A 378 -9.61 -15.46 1.28
N ASN A 379 -9.96 -16.56 0.62
CA ASN A 379 -10.04 -16.60 -0.84
C ASN A 379 -11.09 -15.64 -1.39
N TYR A 380 -12.30 -15.63 -0.81
CA TYR A 380 -13.34 -14.67 -1.18
C TYR A 380 -12.86 -13.22 -1.03
N ALA A 381 -12.20 -12.89 0.08
CA ALA A 381 -11.68 -11.54 0.31
C ALA A 381 -10.69 -11.12 -0.79
N ALA A 382 -9.79 -12.02 -1.18
CA ALA A 382 -8.80 -11.76 -2.24
C ALA A 382 -9.47 -11.60 -3.61
N LEU A 383 -10.37 -12.52 -4.00
CA LEU A 383 -11.06 -12.48 -5.29
C LEU A 383 -11.95 -11.25 -5.42
N ARG A 384 -12.71 -10.92 -4.37
CA ARG A 384 -13.55 -9.70 -4.34
C ARG A 384 -12.73 -8.44 -4.58
N SER A 385 -11.54 -8.35 -3.98
CA SER A 385 -10.67 -7.19 -4.16
C SER A 385 -10.07 -7.12 -5.56
N LEU A 386 -9.79 -8.27 -6.19
CA LEU A 386 -9.27 -8.34 -7.56
C LEU A 386 -10.33 -8.06 -8.62
N ALA A 387 -11.58 -8.46 -8.36
CA ALA A 387 -12.72 -8.25 -9.25
C ALA A 387 -13.24 -6.80 -9.27
N THR A 388 -12.75 -5.93 -8.38
CA THR A 388 -13.21 -4.54 -8.25
C THR A 388 -12.06 -3.53 -8.33
N ALA A 389 -11.75 -2.81 -7.25
CA ALA A 389 -10.79 -1.69 -7.26
C ALA A 389 -9.31 -2.10 -7.18
N GLY A 390 -9.00 -3.40 -7.23
CA GLY A 390 -7.65 -3.94 -7.04
C GLY A 390 -7.19 -3.93 -5.58
N ILE A 391 -6.20 -4.78 -5.24
CA ILE A 391 -5.74 -5.01 -3.85
C ILE A 391 -5.02 -3.78 -3.25
N GLN A 392 -4.44 -2.91 -4.09
CA GLN A 392 -3.50 -1.87 -3.65
C GLN A 392 -4.14 -0.86 -2.70
N GLN A 393 -5.34 -0.32 -2.98
CA GLN A 393 -5.92 0.77 -2.18
C GLN A 393 -6.15 0.41 -0.69
N ASN A 394 -6.64 -0.80 -0.40
CA ASN A 394 -6.86 -1.26 0.99
C ASN A 394 -5.56 -1.71 1.67
N HIS A 395 -4.63 -2.30 0.91
CA HIS A 395 -3.34 -2.76 1.43
C HIS A 395 -2.43 -1.60 1.84
N MET A 396 -2.50 -0.45 1.15
CA MET A 396 -1.67 0.71 1.44
C MET A 396 -1.86 1.25 2.87
N THR A 397 -3.09 1.26 3.39
CA THR A 397 -3.37 1.80 4.73
C THR A 397 -2.73 0.96 5.82
N LEU A 398 -2.84 -0.37 5.73
CA LEU A 398 -2.27 -1.27 6.74
C LEU A 398 -0.75 -1.44 6.57
N HIS A 399 -0.25 -1.43 5.33
CA HIS A 399 1.18 -1.36 5.05
C HIS A 399 1.80 -0.09 5.64
N ALA A 400 1.11 1.06 5.55
CA ALA A 400 1.54 2.30 6.19
C ALA A 400 1.67 2.15 7.70
N ARG A 401 0.68 1.54 8.37
CA ARG A 401 0.76 1.24 9.82
C ARG A 401 1.98 0.39 10.19
N SER A 402 2.27 -0.68 9.46
CA SER A 402 3.45 -1.51 9.71
C SER A 402 4.75 -0.73 9.54
N VAL A 403 4.81 0.13 8.51
CA VAL A 403 5.95 1.00 8.25
C VAL A 403 6.14 2.04 9.36
N VAL A 404 5.06 2.64 9.87
CA VAL A 404 5.11 3.57 11.01
C VAL A 404 5.59 2.89 12.27
N SER A 405 5.14 1.66 12.52
CA SER A 405 5.62 0.87 13.65
C SER A 405 7.11 0.54 13.53
N ALA A 406 7.58 0.16 12.34
CA ALA A 406 8.99 -0.13 12.09
C ALA A 406 9.89 1.12 12.23
N ALA A 407 9.34 2.31 11.98
CA ALA A 407 10.00 3.60 12.19
C ALA A 407 10.07 4.03 13.66
N GLY A 408 9.54 3.24 14.60
CA GLY A 408 9.60 3.53 16.03
C GLY A 408 8.84 4.79 16.44
N VAL A 409 7.77 5.14 15.71
CA VAL A 409 6.96 6.34 15.97
C VAL A 409 6.20 6.18 17.29
N PRO A 410 6.22 7.19 18.19
CA PRO A 410 5.45 7.18 19.44
C PRO A 410 3.94 7.00 19.20
N GLU A 411 3.25 6.29 20.10
CA GLU A 411 1.82 5.95 19.97
C GLU A 411 0.93 7.19 19.77
N GLU A 412 1.30 8.31 20.40
CA GLU A 412 0.63 9.62 20.32
C GLU A 412 0.60 10.21 18.91
N LEU A 413 1.61 9.91 18.09
CA LEU A 413 1.76 10.42 16.71
C LEU A 413 1.38 9.37 15.66
N PHE A 414 1.15 8.12 16.09
CA PHE A 414 1.09 6.96 15.21
C PHE A 414 0.03 7.12 14.11
N ASP A 415 -1.21 7.44 14.47
CA ASP A 415 -2.30 7.51 13.49
C ASP A 415 -2.16 8.70 12.53
N GLU A 416 -1.65 9.85 13.00
CA GLU A 416 -1.42 11.02 12.13
C GLU A 416 -0.22 10.81 11.18
N VAL A 417 0.82 10.08 11.60
CA VAL A 417 1.91 9.68 10.71
C VAL A 417 1.40 8.72 9.63
N VAL A 418 0.56 7.75 10.00
CA VAL A 418 -0.04 6.78 9.06
C VAL A 418 -0.85 7.49 7.99
N GLU A 419 -1.71 8.43 8.39
CA GLU A 419 -2.56 9.18 7.47
C GLU A 419 -1.72 9.97 6.45
N ARG A 420 -0.70 10.70 6.91
CA ARG A 420 0.19 11.46 6.04
C ARG A 420 1.08 10.61 5.13
N LEU A 421 1.42 9.39 5.55
CA LEU A 421 2.12 8.42 4.68
C LEU A 421 1.24 7.89 3.55
N ILE A 422 -0.05 7.72 3.82
CA ILE A 422 -1.01 7.29 2.82
C ILE A 422 -1.27 8.42 1.83
N GLU A 423 -1.47 9.64 2.34
CA GLU A 423 -1.66 10.86 1.53
C GLU A 423 -0.44 11.16 0.65
N SER A 424 0.78 10.92 1.15
CA SER A 424 2.00 11.14 0.38
C SER A 424 2.24 10.09 -0.71
N GLY A 425 1.58 8.94 -0.64
CA GLY A 425 1.85 7.78 -1.50
C GLY A 425 3.20 7.08 -1.23
N GLU A 426 4.04 7.61 -0.33
CA GLU A 426 5.40 7.14 -0.06
C GLU A 426 5.47 6.33 1.24
N VAL A 427 5.00 5.08 1.21
CA VAL A 427 4.99 4.21 2.40
C VAL A 427 6.36 3.57 2.64
N LYS A 428 7.29 4.32 3.24
CA LYS A 428 8.66 3.90 3.60
C LYS A 428 9.03 4.30 5.03
N VAL A 429 9.90 3.51 5.67
CA VAL A 429 10.31 3.72 7.09
C VAL A 429 10.94 5.10 7.29
N TRP A 430 11.88 5.49 6.42
CA TRP A 430 12.50 6.82 6.47
C TRP A 430 11.48 7.96 6.35
N LYS A 431 10.40 7.75 5.57
CA LYS A 431 9.32 8.73 5.38
C LYS A 431 8.47 8.83 6.64
N ALA A 432 8.16 7.70 7.27
CA ALA A 432 7.48 7.67 8.55
C ALA A 432 8.27 8.39 9.65
N GLU A 433 9.59 8.21 9.70
CA GLU A 433 10.48 8.94 10.61
C GLU A 433 10.52 10.44 10.32
N GLU A 434 10.47 10.83 9.04
CA GLU A 434 10.41 12.23 8.60
C GLU A 434 9.10 12.88 9.08
N VAL A 435 7.96 12.24 8.80
CA VAL A 435 6.63 12.72 9.19
C VAL A 435 6.50 12.76 10.71
N ALA A 436 6.99 11.75 11.43
CA ALA A 436 7.02 11.75 12.90
C ALA A 436 7.81 12.93 13.44
N ARG A 437 9.02 13.21 12.91
CA ARG A 437 9.81 14.39 13.30
C ARG A 437 9.11 15.71 13.01
N GLN A 438 8.38 15.82 11.90
CA GLN A 438 7.57 17.00 11.59
C GLN A 438 6.42 17.19 12.59
N LEU A 439 5.78 16.10 13.02
CA LEU A 439 4.69 16.12 14.00
C LEU A 439 5.17 16.40 15.41
N THR A 440 6.28 15.80 15.85
CA THR A 440 6.92 16.13 17.13
C THR A 440 7.33 17.60 17.17
N ARG A 441 7.81 18.16 16.05
CA ARG A 441 8.04 19.60 15.91
C ARG A 441 6.73 20.39 15.99
N LYS A 442 5.62 19.90 15.45
CA LYS A 442 4.29 20.54 15.53
C LYS A 442 3.76 20.57 16.98
N THR A 443 3.95 19.53 17.79
CA THR A 443 3.49 19.49 19.20
C THR A 443 4.30 20.41 20.12
N VAL A 444 5.59 20.61 19.83
CA VAL A 444 6.43 21.59 20.56
C VAL A 444 6.18 23.02 20.07
N VAL A 445 5.73 23.21 18.83
CA VAL A 445 5.52 24.54 18.19
C VAL A 445 4.06 25.02 18.24
N ALA A 446 3.08 24.13 18.53
CA ALA A 446 1.66 24.47 18.66
C ALA A 446 1.36 25.43 19.83
N ALA A 447 2.33 25.69 20.71
CA ALA A 447 2.16 26.62 21.81
C ALA A 447 2.55 28.08 21.50
N SER A 448 3.19 28.44 20.37
CA SER A 448 3.67 29.85 20.27
C SER A 448 4.01 30.51 18.92
N ASP A 449 3.82 29.97 17.71
CA ASP A 449 4.56 30.56 16.55
C ASP A 449 3.87 30.62 15.17
N ALA A 450 2.59 30.98 15.09
CA ALA A 450 1.97 31.35 13.81
C ALA A 450 2.33 32.78 13.34
N GLU A 451 2.99 33.62 14.16
CA GLU A 451 3.25 35.03 13.85
C GLU A 451 4.63 35.34 13.22
N SER A 452 5.57 34.39 13.16
CA SER A 452 6.98 34.70 12.83
C SER A 452 7.43 34.44 11.37
N ARG A 453 6.56 33.96 10.47
CA ARG A 453 6.95 33.62 9.07
C ARG A 453 6.58 34.69 8.04
N SER A 454 7.43 34.85 7.02
CA SER A 454 7.18 35.73 5.87
C SER A 454 6.94 34.90 4.62
N SER A 455 5.94 35.28 3.81
CA SER A 455 5.54 34.52 2.62
C SER A 455 5.63 35.32 1.33
N ALA A 456 5.79 34.59 0.21
CA ALA A 456 5.68 35.11 -1.15
C ALA A 456 5.00 34.05 -2.04
N CYS A 457 4.17 34.50 -2.97
CA CYS A 457 3.45 33.62 -3.88
C CYS A 457 4.29 33.22 -5.10
N GLY A 458 3.99 32.05 -5.67
CA GLY A 458 4.37 31.75 -7.05
C GLY A 458 3.53 32.55 -8.05
N LYS A 459 3.74 32.30 -9.34
CA LYS A 459 3.01 32.99 -10.41
C LYS A 459 2.58 32.06 -11.54
N VAL A 460 1.61 32.54 -12.31
CA VAL A 460 1.33 32.10 -13.66
C VAL A 460 1.32 33.30 -14.59
N ILE A 461 1.77 33.12 -15.83
CA ILE A 461 1.59 34.12 -16.87
C ILE A 461 0.37 33.68 -17.69
N ILE A 462 -0.63 34.54 -17.75
CA ILE A 462 -1.86 34.29 -18.52
C ILE A 462 -1.58 34.60 -19.99
N LEU A 463 -0.89 35.70 -20.29
CA LEU A 463 -0.49 36.12 -21.64
C LEU A 463 0.84 36.88 -21.60
N GLY A 464 1.62 36.83 -22.68
CA GLY A 464 2.84 37.66 -22.84
C GLY A 464 4.17 36.99 -22.50
N GLU A 465 4.20 35.67 -22.30
CA GLU A 465 5.47 34.95 -22.11
C GLU A 465 6.40 35.10 -23.30
N HIS A 466 7.70 35.08 -23.03
CA HIS A 466 8.80 35.35 -23.97
C HIS A 466 8.81 36.77 -24.53
N ALA A 467 7.68 37.32 -24.99
CA ALA A 467 7.59 38.68 -25.51
C ALA A 467 7.99 39.73 -24.45
N VAL A 468 7.65 39.50 -23.19
CA VAL A 468 8.01 40.39 -22.07
C VAL A 468 9.51 40.58 -21.88
N VAL A 469 10.33 39.59 -22.21
CA VAL A 469 11.81 39.72 -22.16
C VAL A 469 12.31 40.76 -23.18
N TYR A 470 11.54 40.99 -24.25
CA TYR A 470 11.82 41.95 -25.32
C TYR A 470 11.01 43.25 -25.16
N GLY A 471 10.53 43.56 -23.95
CA GLY A 471 9.87 44.83 -23.62
C GLY A 471 8.39 44.92 -23.98
N ARG A 472 7.74 43.80 -24.31
CA ARG A 472 6.28 43.74 -24.50
C ARG A 472 5.56 43.49 -23.17
N SER A 473 4.26 43.71 -23.13
CA SER A 473 3.46 43.48 -21.93
C SER A 473 3.21 41.99 -21.65
N ALA A 474 3.13 41.62 -20.38
CA ALA A 474 2.64 40.34 -19.88
C ALA A 474 1.56 40.52 -18.82
N LEU A 475 0.48 39.73 -18.94
CA LEU A 475 -0.58 39.62 -17.94
C LEU A 475 -0.25 38.42 -17.05
N ALA A 476 0.03 38.65 -15.77
CA ALA A 476 0.46 37.61 -14.85
C ALA A 476 -0.28 37.67 -13.51
N ALA A 477 -0.59 36.49 -12.96
CA ALA A 477 -1.36 36.34 -11.73
C ALA A 477 -0.56 35.59 -10.66
N PRO A 478 -0.77 35.90 -9.37
CA PRO A 478 -0.22 35.13 -8.26
C PRO A 478 -0.90 33.76 -8.18
N THR A 479 -0.17 32.74 -7.76
CA THR A 479 -0.74 31.42 -7.43
C THR A 479 -1.03 31.32 -5.94
N PRO A 480 -1.94 30.42 -5.51
CA PRO A 480 -2.14 30.13 -4.09
C PRO A 480 -0.95 29.40 -3.44
N LEU A 481 -0.01 28.91 -4.24
CA LEU A 481 1.18 28.22 -3.75
C LEU A 481 2.21 29.26 -3.30
N THR A 482 2.67 29.14 -2.06
CA THR A 482 3.61 30.09 -1.45
C THR A 482 4.96 29.46 -1.14
N VAL A 483 5.96 30.30 -0.97
CA VAL A 483 7.17 29.96 -0.22
C VAL A 483 7.13 30.76 1.07
N GLU A 484 7.15 30.08 2.20
CA GLU A 484 7.33 30.71 3.50
C GLU A 484 8.81 30.66 3.88
N ALA A 485 9.32 31.70 4.53
CA ALA A 485 10.65 31.69 5.11
C ALA A 485 10.66 32.30 6.52
N ARG A 486 11.61 31.84 7.32
CA ARG A 486 11.96 32.44 8.61
C ARG A 486 13.47 32.44 8.81
N VAL A 487 13.93 33.39 9.61
CA VAL A 487 15.32 33.54 10.00
C VAL A 487 15.42 33.28 11.50
N VAL A 488 16.44 32.53 11.90
CA VAL A 488 16.73 32.22 13.30
C VAL A 488 18.20 32.55 13.56
N ASP A 489 18.51 33.17 14.68
CA ASP A 489 19.90 33.44 15.05
C ASP A 489 20.68 32.13 15.20
N ALA A 490 21.94 32.15 14.78
CA ALA A 490 22.85 31.01 14.92
C ALA A 490 24.16 31.46 15.57
N THR A 491 24.92 30.49 16.07
CA THR A 491 26.22 30.73 16.72
C THR A 491 27.38 30.78 15.72
N GLU A 492 27.24 30.18 14.54
CA GLU A 492 28.31 30.12 13.54
C GLU A 492 27.77 30.08 12.10
N GLY A 493 28.24 31.03 11.28
CA GLY A 493 27.99 31.08 9.83
C GLY A 493 26.52 31.20 9.43
N VAL A 494 26.27 31.17 8.12
CA VAL A 494 24.91 31.18 7.58
C VAL A 494 24.54 29.82 7.01
N ARG A 495 23.37 29.30 7.39
CA ARG A 495 22.82 28.04 6.87
C ARG A 495 21.49 28.29 6.17
N LEU A 496 21.30 27.69 5.00
CA LEU A 496 20.03 27.65 4.29
C LEU A 496 19.45 26.23 4.37
N LEU A 497 18.25 26.12 4.92
CA LEU A 497 17.48 24.88 5.05
C LEU A 497 16.21 24.99 4.21
N VAL A 498 16.08 24.14 3.21
CA VAL A 498 14.86 23.98 2.40
C VAL A 498 14.48 22.48 2.37
N PRO A 499 13.83 21.97 3.44
CA PRO A 499 13.65 20.54 3.65
C PRO A 499 12.91 19.83 2.52
N ARG A 500 11.85 20.44 1.99
CA ARG A 500 11.06 19.88 0.87
C ARG A 500 11.85 19.73 -0.44
N TRP A 501 12.96 20.45 -0.60
CA TRP A 501 13.86 20.30 -1.74
C TRP A 501 15.12 19.50 -1.41
N GLY A 502 15.22 18.93 -0.21
CA GLY A 502 16.40 18.21 0.27
C GLY A 502 17.65 19.10 0.37
N LEU A 503 17.48 20.41 0.50
CA LEU A 503 18.59 21.37 0.50
C LEU A 503 18.97 21.74 1.94
N GLU A 504 20.16 21.33 2.37
CA GLU A 504 20.82 21.83 3.57
C GLU A 504 22.23 22.27 3.17
N GLN A 505 22.48 23.58 3.16
CA GLN A 505 23.75 24.13 2.69
C GLN A 505 24.24 25.23 3.62
N ARG A 506 25.53 25.17 3.96
CA ARG A 506 26.25 26.28 4.57
C ARG A 506 26.56 27.29 3.47
N ILE A 507 26.18 28.54 3.67
CA ILE A 507 26.45 29.63 2.74
C ILE A 507 27.88 30.11 2.98
N ALA A 508 28.78 29.83 2.02
CA ALA A 508 30.15 30.32 2.05
C ALA A 508 30.23 31.80 1.61
N PRO A 509 31.26 32.55 2.07
CA PRO A 509 31.56 33.88 1.52
C PRO A 509 31.78 33.80 0.00
N ILE A 510 31.38 34.86 -0.73
CA ILE A 510 31.28 34.93 -2.22
C ILE A 510 32.57 34.58 -3.00
N SER A 511 33.71 34.38 -2.34
CA SER A 511 34.97 33.92 -2.95
C SER A 511 34.86 32.55 -3.66
N GLU A 512 33.88 31.72 -3.32
CA GLU A 512 33.63 30.41 -3.94
C GLU A 512 32.24 30.41 -4.61
N ARG A 513 32.15 30.81 -5.89
CA ARG A 513 30.89 30.98 -6.66
C ARG A 513 29.85 29.85 -6.41
N PRO A 514 28.86 30.02 -5.52
CA PRO A 514 27.83 29.01 -5.30
C PRO A 514 26.78 29.15 -6.41
N THR A 515 26.25 28.04 -6.91
CA THR A 515 25.17 28.03 -7.92
C THR A 515 23.83 27.65 -7.28
N GLY A 516 22.71 28.12 -7.84
CA GLY A 516 21.37 27.84 -7.31
C GLY A 516 21.00 28.66 -6.06
N ALA A 517 20.13 28.11 -5.21
CA ALA A 517 19.52 28.83 -4.08
C ALA A 517 20.53 29.36 -3.05
N ALA A 518 21.66 28.67 -2.82
CA ALA A 518 22.70 29.16 -1.93
C ALA A 518 23.45 30.38 -2.50
N GLY A 519 23.67 30.44 -3.82
CA GLY A 519 24.30 31.60 -4.48
C GLY A 519 23.40 32.83 -4.46
N MET A 520 22.08 32.61 -4.62
CA MET A 520 21.06 33.65 -4.45
C MET A 520 21.11 34.24 -3.04
N VAL A 521 21.05 33.40 -2.01
CA VAL A 521 21.08 33.84 -0.60
C VAL A 521 22.42 34.52 -0.26
N ALA A 522 23.55 34.01 -0.74
CA ALA A 522 24.85 34.67 -0.53
C ALA A 522 24.89 36.09 -1.11
N THR A 523 24.36 36.26 -2.33
CA THR A 523 24.28 37.57 -3.01
C THR A 523 23.40 38.53 -2.21
N LEU A 524 22.26 38.03 -1.74
CA LEU A 524 21.30 38.78 -0.93
C LEU A 524 21.92 39.28 0.37
N LEU A 525 22.59 38.40 1.13
CA LEU A 525 23.21 38.74 2.41
C LEU A 525 24.25 39.83 2.26
N LYS A 526 25.04 39.81 1.18
CA LYS A 526 25.99 40.89 0.90
C LYS A 526 25.31 42.20 0.54
N GLN A 527 24.25 42.16 -0.27
CA GLN A 527 23.50 43.37 -0.66
C GLN A 527 22.82 44.04 0.54
N LEU A 528 22.43 43.26 1.54
CA LEU A 528 21.81 43.72 2.78
C LEU A 528 22.81 43.99 3.93
N ASP A 529 24.13 43.84 3.69
CA ASP A 529 25.20 43.98 4.71
C ASP A 529 25.03 43.02 5.91
N LEU A 530 24.62 41.78 5.63
CA LEU A 530 24.34 40.71 6.61
C LEU A 530 25.28 39.50 6.49
N ASP A 531 26.27 39.52 5.60
CA ASP A 531 27.19 38.40 5.34
C ASP A 531 28.16 38.10 6.50
N GLY A 532 28.32 39.03 7.43
CA GLY A 532 29.06 38.85 8.69
C GLY A 532 28.24 38.29 9.87
N ARG A 533 26.93 38.05 9.70
CA ARG A 533 26.04 37.57 10.77
C ARG A 533 25.89 36.05 10.72
N ALA A 534 25.77 35.42 11.89
CA ALA A 534 25.46 34.00 11.97
C ALA A 534 23.94 33.78 12.08
N MET A 535 23.35 33.04 11.15
CA MET A 535 21.92 32.79 11.10
C MET A 535 21.56 31.48 10.39
N THR A 536 20.38 30.96 10.67
CA THR A 536 19.74 29.86 9.93
C THR A 536 18.51 30.40 9.22
N ILE A 537 18.49 30.29 7.90
CA ILE A 537 17.36 30.66 7.04
C ILE A 537 16.63 29.36 6.70
N GLU A 538 15.38 29.25 7.14
CA GLU A 538 14.53 28.10 6.86
C GLU A 538 13.43 28.51 5.87
N ALA A 539 13.31 27.80 4.75
CA ALA A 539 12.26 28.01 3.77
C ALA A 539 11.39 26.76 3.58
N PHE A 540 10.09 26.99 3.43
CA PHE A 540 9.04 25.99 3.30
C PHE A 540 8.29 26.24 1.98
N PRO A 541 8.74 25.68 0.84
CA PRO A 541 8.11 25.89 -0.45
C PRO A 541 6.93 24.95 -0.67
N ASP A 542 5.75 25.52 -0.98
CA ASP A 542 4.63 24.82 -1.62
C ASP A 542 4.71 24.89 -3.15
N VAL A 543 5.45 25.85 -3.70
CA VAL A 543 5.64 25.99 -5.15
C VAL A 543 6.59 24.90 -5.67
N PRO A 544 6.18 24.08 -6.67
CA PRO A 544 7.03 23.07 -7.29
C PRO A 544 8.29 23.68 -7.92
N ARG A 545 9.44 23.06 -7.64
CA ARG A 545 10.73 23.51 -8.16
C ARG A 545 10.81 23.26 -9.68
N GLY A 546 11.30 24.24 -10.42
CA GLY A 546 11.63 24.07 -11.84
C GLY A 546 10.44 23.94 -12.79
N MET A 547 9.21 24.26 -12.36
CA MET A 547 8.01 24.10 -13.20
C MET A 547 7.56 25.39 -13.92
N GLY A 548 8.34 26.47 -13.88
CA GLY A 548 7.98 27.75 -14.52
C GLY A 548 7.00 28.62 -13.73
N LEU A 549 6.70 28.24 -12.49
CA LEU A 549 5.75 28.91 -11.58
C LEU A 549 6.39 29.98 -10.67
N GLY A 550 7.59 30.48 -10.98
CA GLY A 550 8.25 31.54 -10.21
C GLY A 550 8.81 31.11 -8.85
N SER A 551 9.10 29.83 -8.64
CA SER A 551 9.61 29.27 -7.38
C SER A 551 10.91 29.95 -6.87
N SER A 552 11.80 30.34 -7.78
CA SER A 552 13.06 31.04 -7.47
C SER A 552 12.79 32.45 -6.94
N ALA A 553 11.98 33.22 -7.66
CA ALA A 553 11.56 34.57 -7.26
C ALA A 553 10.77 34.56 -5.94
N ALA A 554 9.85 33.61 -5.75
CA ALA A 554 9.09 33.46 -4.50
C ALA A 554 10.02 33.16 -3.31
N LEU A 555 11.01 32.28 -3.50
CA LEU A 555 12.01 32.02 -2.47
C LEU A 555 12.81 33.30 -2.14
N ALA A 556 13.31 34.02 -3.14
CA ALA A 556 14.05 35.26 -2.94
C ALA A 556 13.24 36.28 -2.12
N VAL A 557 11.99 36.56 -2.54
CA VAL A 557 11.11 37.52 -1.86
C VAL A 557 10.78 37.09 -0.43
N SER A 558 10.47 35.81 -0.20
CA SER A 558 10.18 35.28 1.13
C SER A 558 11.37 35.43 2.09
N VAL A 559 12.59 35.15 1.61
CA VAL A 559 13.83 35.27 2.38
C VAL A 559 14.17 36.73 2.66
N ILE A 560 14.01 37.62 1.67
CA ILE A 560 14.19 39.07 1.86
C ILE A 560 13.24 39.57 2.95
N ARG A 561 11.95 39.22 2.88
CA ARG A 561 10.96 39.63 3.88
C ARG A 561 11.25 39.04 5.25
N ALA A 562 11.75 37.80 5.32
CA ALA A 562 12.15 37.18 6.58
C ALA A 562 13.37 37.88 7.20
N LEU A 563 14.36 38.28 6.39
CA LEU A 563 15.53 39.04 6.84
C LEU A 563 15.15 40.47 7.25
N ASP A 564 14.30 41.14 6.47
CA ASP A 564 13.77 42.46 6.81
C ASP A 564 13.04 42.45 8.16
N ARG A 565 12.18 41.45 8.38
CA ARG A 565 11.49 41.27 9.66
C ARG A 565 12.44 40.97 10.81
N HIS A 566 13.39 40.05 10.61
CA HIS A 566 14.31 39.60 11.67
C HIS A 566 15.31 40.69 12.08
N PHE A 567 15.85 41.43 11.10
CA PHE A 567 16.83 42.50 11.35
C PHE A 567 16.23 43.91 11.38
N SER A 568 14.91 44.04 11.21
CA SER A 568 14.18 45.32 11.19
C SER A 568 14.78 46.33 10.20
N LEU A 569 15.01 45.90 8.95
CA LEU A 569 15.70 46.71 7.93
C LEU A 569 14.82 47.83 7.34
N GLY A 570 13.50 47.72 7.43
CA GLY A 570 12.54 48.72 6.95
C GLY A 570 12.41 48.75 5.43
N LEU A 571 12.54 47.60 4.76
CA LEU A 571 12.49 47.52 3.30
C LEU A 571 11.08 47.80 2.76
N THR A 572 11.01 48.65 1.73
CA THR A 572 9.77 48.86 0.96
C THR A 572 9.60 47.73 -0.06
N ASP A 573 8.36 47.47 -0.52
CA ASP A 573 8.12 46.50 -1.60
C ASP A 573 8.92 46.83 -2.87
N ALA A 574 9.22 48.10 -3.15
CA ALA A 574 10.09 48.48 -4.26
C ALA A 574 11.53 47.95 -4.06
N ALA A 575 12.08 48.10 -2.85
CA ALA A 575 13.40 47.57 -2.51
C ALA A 575 13.42 46.04 -2.50
N VAL A 576 12.38 45.40 -1.96
CA VAL A 576 12.24 43.93 -2.00
C VAL A 576 12.23 43.42 -3.44
N ASN A 577 11.49 44.10 -4.32
CA ASN A 577 11.41 43.74 -5.73
C ASN A 577 12.77 43.91 -6.45
N GLU A 578 13.50 44.98 -6.16
CA GLU A 578 14.82 45.27 -6.73
C GLU A 578 15.87 44.21 -6.32
N PHE A 579 15.91 43.85 -5.03
CA PHE A 579 16.81 42.77 -4.56
C PHE A 579 16.44 41.41 -5.16
N ALA A 580 15.14 41.09 -5.24
CA ALA A 580 14.67 39.86 -5.88
C ALA A 580 14.99 39.82 -7.38
N PHE A 581 14.89 40.96 -8.09
CA PHE A 581 15.28 41.09 -9.49
C PHE A 581 16.78 40.81 -9.70
N GLU A 582 17.63 41.35 -8.83
CA GLU A 582 19.08 41.11 -8.87
C GLU A 582 19.46 39.65 -8.61
N CYS A 583 18.73 38.99 -7.69
CA CYS A 583 18.82 37.54 -7.49
C CYS A 583 18.49 36.75 -8.76
N GLU A 584 17.37 37.07 -9.42
CA GLU A 584 16.96 36.43 -10.67
C GLU A 584 17.94 36.72 -11.81
N ARG A 585 18.53 37.92 -11.86
CA ARG A 585 19.57 38.29 -12.84
C ARG A 585 20.83 37.46 -12.67
N THR A 586 21.23 37.21 -11.44
CA THR A 586 22.38 36.36 -11.11
C THR A 586 22.11 34.89 -11.46
N ALA A 587 20.88 34.40 -11.27
CA ALA A 587 20.49 33.02 -11.53
C ALA A 587 20.22 32.71 -13.02
N HIS A 588 19.57 33.62 -13.73
CA HIS A 588 19.02 33.39 -15.08
C HIS A 588 19.58 34.32 -16.16
N GLY A 589 20.45 35.27 -15.82
CA GLY A 589 21.16 36.16 -16.74
C GLY A 589 20.32 37.34 -17.25
N THR A 590 19.22 37.06 -17.96
CA THR A 590 18.32 38.08 -18.55
C THR A 590 16.87 37.84 -18.11
N PRO A 591 16.52 38.10 -16.84
CA PRO A 591 15.15 37.97 -16.35
C PRO A 591 14.26 39.07 -16.94
N SER A 592 12.98 38.79 -17.12
CA SER A 592 11.99 39.80 -17.55
C SER A 592 11.58 40.74 -16.43
N GLY A 593 11.66 40.31 -15.17
CA GLY A 593 11.19 41.08 -14.01
C GLY A 593 9.76 40.76 -13.56
N VAL A 594 9.01 39.98 -14.34
CA VAL A 594 7.60 39.65 -14.01
C VAL A 594 7.49 38.73 -12.80
N ASP A 595 8.37 37.74 -12.68
CA ASP A 595 8.34 36.72 -11.63
C ASP A 595 8.51 37.34 -10.23
N ASN A 596 9.55 38.16 -10.03
CA ASN A 596 9.77 38.88 -8.77
C ASN A 596 8.67 39.91 -8.49
N THR A 597 8.22 40.65 -9.51
CA THR A 597 7.20 41.69 -9.33
C THR A 597 5.87 41.10 -8.85
N VAL A 598 5.43 39.98 -9.44
CA VAL A 598 4.23 39.27 -8.98
C VAL A 598 4.45 38.68 -7.59
N ALA A 599 5.60 38.03 -7.32
CA ALA A 599 5.90 37.45 -6.01
C ALA A 599 5.93 38.50 -4.89
N THR A 600 6.42 39.71 -5.17
CA THR A 600 6.42 40.83 -4.23
C THR A 600 5.02 41.41 -4.03
N ARG A 601 4.31 41.76 -5.11
CA ARG A 601 3.03 42.48 -4.98
C ARG A 601 1.84 41.58 -4.65
N GLY A 602 1.88 40.31 -5.03
CA GLY A 602 0.80 39.35 -4.77
C GLY A 602 -0.54 39.69 -5.44
N LYS A 603 -0.50 40.35 -6.60
CA LYS A 603 -1.68 40.84 -7.34
C LYS A 603 -1.61 40.48 -8.82
N LEU A 604 -2.75 40.49 -9.51
CA LEU A 604 -2.83 40.40 -10.95
C LEU A 604 -2.26 41.67 -11.59
N LEU A 605 -1.26 41.53 -12.47
CA LEU A 605 -0.53 42.66 -13.05
C LEU A 605 -0.46 42.56 -14.57
N LEU A 606 -0.59 43.71 -15.21
CA LEU A 606 -0.08 43.96 -16.55
C LEU A 606 1.33 44.58 -16.39
N PHE A 607 2.34 43.79 -16.72
CA PHE A 607 3.75 44.13 -16.50
C PHE A 607 4.47 44.32 -17.83
N GLN A 608 5.25 45.39 -17.95
CA GLN A 608 6.13 45.64 -19.09
C GLN A 608 7.56 45.83 -18.61
N ALA A 609 8.47 44.99 -19.12
CA ALA A 609 9.88 45.10 -18.81
C ALA A 609 10.52 46.32 -19.49
N ARG A 610 11.54 46.90 -18.84
CA ARG A 610 12.37 47.94 -19.45
C ARG A 610 13.15 47.38 -20.65
N ALA A 611 13.05 48.04 -21.79
CA ALA A 611 13.79 47.69 -23.00
C ALA A 611 14.21 48.95 -23.79
N PRO A 612 15.15 48.87 -24.75
CA PRO A 612 15.49 50.02 -25.59
C PRO A 612 14.24 50.62 -26.26
N GLY A 613 13.93 51.87 -25.95
CA GLY A 613 12.73 52.57 -26.46
C GLY A 613 11.42 52.30 -25.71
N ARG A 614 11.44 51.51 -24.62
CA ARG A 614 10.26 51.21 -23.80
C ARG A 614 10.57 51.32 -22.30
N SER A 615 9.73 52.06 -21.58
CA SER A 615 9.84 52.21 -20.13
C SER A 615 9.22 51.02 -19.39
N GLU A 616 9.71 50.74 -18.19
CA GLU A 616 9.03 49.80 -17.30
C GLU A 616 7.65 50.36 -16.91
N SER A 617 6.63 49.51 -16.94
CA SER A 617 5.30 49.83 -16.43
C SER A 617 4.72 48.64 -15.67
N ILE A 618 4.03 48.95 -14.57
CA ILE A 618 3.39 47.97 -13.69
C ILE A 618 1.99 48.50 -13.41
N GLU A 619 0.98 47.86 -13.99
CA GLU A 619 -0.41 48.21 -13.79
C GLU A 619 -1.13 47.06 -13.07
N GLU A 620 -1.85 47.37 -11.99
CA GLU A 620 -2.75 46.41 -11.35
C GLU A 620 -4.02 46.27 -12.19
N VAL A 621 -4.41 45.04 -12.50
CA VAL A 621 -5.60 44.77 -13.33
C VAL A 621 -6.76 44.43 -12.41
N GLU A 622 -7.71 45.36 -12.28
CA GLU A 622 -8.95 45.12 -11.54
C GLU A 622 -9.90 44.25 -12.36
N LEU A 623 -10.31 43.12 -11.78
CA LEU A 623 -11.22 42.18 -12.41
C LEU A 623 -12.68 42.49 -12.04
N SER A 624 -13.58 42.42 -13.03
CA SER A 624 -15.02 42.46 -12.77
C SER A 624 -15.58 41.15 -12.19
N ARG A 625 -14.86 40.04 -12.41
CA ARG A 625 -15.13 38.72 -11.80
C ARG A 625 -13.84 37.91 -11.70
N PRO A 626 -13.72 36.99 -10.73
CA PRO A 626 -12.55 36.14 -10.60
C PRO A 626 -12.30 35.30 -11.86
N LEU A 627 -11.03 34.99 -12.16
CA LEU A 627 -10.66 34.09 -13.24
C LEU A 627 -10.47 32.67 -12.68
N PRO A 628 -11.34 31.70 -12.99
CA PRO A 628 -11.17 30.33 -12.53
C PRO A 628 -10.07 29.66 -13.35
N LEU A 629 -8.93 29.39 -12.72
CA LEU A 629 -7.74 28.87 -13.37
C LEU A 629 -7.40 27.45 -12.87
N VAL A 630 -6.94 26.61 -13.78
CA VAL A 630 -6.33 25.32 -13.50
C VAL A 630 -4.89 25.34 -14.01
N VAL A 631 -3.96 24.92 -13.16
CA VAL A 631 -2.55 24.74 -13.52
C VAL A 631 -2.24 23.26 -13.58
N GLY A 632 -1.83 22.77 -14.74
CA GLY A 632 -1.38 21.39 -14.95
C GLY A 632 0.13 21.32 -14.99
N LEU A 633 0.73 20.32 -14.34
CA LEU A 633 2.18 20.13 -14.22
C LEU A 633 2.61 18.93 -15.07
N THR A 634 3.61 19.13 -15.95
CA THR A 634 4.10 18.06 -16.83
C THR A 634 4.97 17.03 -16.12
N GLY A 635 5.35 17.27 -14.85
CA GLY A 635 6.31 16.43 -14.10
C GLY A 635 7.75 16.47 -14.63
N LYS A 636 8.02 17.32 -15.63
CA LYS A 636 9.35 17.49 -16.24
C LYS A 636 9.86 18.90 -15.94
N GLU A 637 11.05 19.00 -15.35
CA GLU A 637 11.67 20.29 -15.09
C GLU A 637 11.80 21.09 -16.39
N SER A 638 11.29 22.32 -16.34
CA SER A 638 11.42 23.27 -17.43
C SER A 638 12.90 23.59 -17.65
N LEU A 639 13.36 23.38 -18.88
CA LEU A 639 14.65 23.87 -19.33
C LEU A 639 14.57 25.37 -19.70
N THR A 640 13.93 26.19 -18.86
CA THR A 640 13.62 27.61 -19.11
C THR A 640 14.82 28.37 -19.67
N ALA A 641 16.00 28.24 -19.06
CA ALA A 641 17.22 28.92 -19.53
C ALA A 641 17.65 28.49 -20.95
N LYS A 642 17.49 27.21 -21.31
CA LYS A 642 17.80 26.70 -22.65
C LYS A 642 16.74 27.14 -23.68
N SER A 643 15.48 27.13 -23.30
CA SER A 643 14.37 27.60 -24.15
C SER A 643 14.52 29.09 -24.46
N VAL A 644 14.75 29.92 -23.44
CA VAL A 644 15.00 31.36 -23.59
C VAL A 644 16.27 31.61 -24.41
N ALA A 645 17.37 30.89 -24.16
CA ALA A 645 18.59 31.03 -24.95
C ALA A 645 18.38 30.68 -26.44
N ARG A 646 17.59 29.66 -26.74
CA ARG A 646 17.25 29.26 -28.12
C ARG A 646 16.42 30.33 -28.83
N VAL A 647 15.43 30.90 -28.15
CA VAL A 647 14.63 32.01 -28.68
C VAL A 647 15.52 33.23 -28.93
N ALA A 648 16.40 33.58 -27.98
CA ALA A 648 17.34 34.69 -28.13
C ALA A 648 18.32 34.49 -29.29
N GLU A 649 18.83 33.26 -29.49
CA GLU A 649 19.67 32.93 -30.64
C GLU A 649 18.90 33.06 -31.96
N SER A 650 17.66 32.58 -32.00
CA SER A 650 16.83 32.63 -33.20
C SER A 650 16.39 34.06 -33.54
N TRP A 651 16.10 34.88 -32.52
CA TRP A 651 15.83 36.31 -32.67
C TRP A 651 17.05 37.04 -33.25
N ARG A 652 18.28 36.80 -32.76
CA ARG A 652 19.49 37.42 -33.33
C ARG A 652 19.70 37.07 -34.81
N ARG A 653 19.26 35.89 -35.27
CA ARG A 653 19.34 35.47 -36.67
C ARG A 653 18.26 36.11 -37.54
N SER A 654 17.12 36.49 -36.97
CA SER A 654 15.99 37.07 -37.72
C SER A 654 15.13 37.99 -36.84
N PRO A 655 15.63 39.19 -36.47
CA PRO A 655 14.95 40.06 -35.52
C PRO A 655 13.54 40.44 -35.95
N ASP A 656 13.37 40.91 -37.19
CA ASP A 656 12.06 41.36 -37.72
C ASP A 656 10.97 40.29 -37.63
N ARG A 657 11.33 39.02 -37.86
CA ARG A 657 10.37 37.90 -37.81
C ARG A 657 9.90 37.63 -36.38
N TYR A 658 10.84 37.62 -35.44
CA TYR A 658 10.54 37.32 -34.05
C TYR A 658 9.88 38.53 -33.36
N ASP A 659 10.30 39.75 -33.69
CA ASP A 659 9.64 40.98 -33.24
C ASP A 659 8.19 41.03 -33.71
N ALA A 660 7.89 40.63 -34.96
CA ALA A 660 6.51 40.52 -35.42
C ALA A 660 5.69 39.50 -34.58
N ILE A 661 6.26 38.37 -34.18
CA ILE A 661 5.60 37.41 -33.29
C ILE A 661 5.39 38.02 -31.89
N PHE A 662 6.39 38.70 -31.34
CA PHE A 662 6.28 39.36 -30.04
C PHE A 662 5.23 40.46 -30.06
N ASP A 663 5.11 41.21 -31.14
CA ASP A 663 4.09 42.25 -31.32
C ASP A 663 2.69 41.64 -31.43
N GLN A 664 2.53 40.49 -32.09
CA GLN A 664 1.26 39.75 -32.07
C GLN A 664 0.91 39.27 -30.65
N ILE A 665 1.88 38.74 -29.91
CA ILE A 665 1.68 38.35 -28.51
C ILE A 665 1.27 39.57 -27.66
N GLU A 666 1.90 40.74 -27.86
CA GLU A 666 1.53 41.97 -27.16
C GLU A 666 0.09 42.42 -27.46
N MET A 667 -0.32 42.36 -28.73
CA MET A 667 -1.70 42.64 -29.12
C MET A 667 -2.69 41.73 -28.39
N LEU A 668 -2.40 40.43 -28.32
CA LEU A 668 -3.22 39.47 -27.57
C LEU A 668 -3.21 39.76 -26.06
N THR A 669 -2.06 40.09 -25.47
CA THR A 669 -1.95 40.43 -24.05
C THR A 669 -2.79 41.64 -23.69
N ASN A 670 -2.73 42.72 -24.48
CA ASN A 670 -3.49 43.93 -24.20
C ASN A 670 -5.00 43.69 -24.34
N ALA A 671 -5.42 43.00 -25.40
CA ALA A 671 -6.81 42.57 -25.57
C ALA A 671 -7.27 41.64 -24.43
N GLY A 672 -6.39 40.74 -23.98
CA GLY A 672 -6.68 39.83 -22.88
C GLY A 672 -6.82 40.54 -21.54
N ALA A 673 -6.03 41.58 -21.28
CA ALA A 673 -6.19 42.43 -20.10
C ALA A 673 -7.55 43.16 -20.12
N GLU A 674 -7.97 43.69 -21.28
CA GLU A 674 -9.29 44.29 -21.44
C GLU A 674 -10.43 43.27 -21.27
N ALA A 675 -10.29 42.08 -21.85
CA ALA A 675 -11.26 40.99 -21.69
C ALA A 675 -11.37 40.55 -20.21
N ALA A 676 -10.24 40.48 -19.50
CA ALA A 676 -10.22 40.19 -18.06
C ALA A 676 -10.93 41.28 -17.23
N ARG A 677 -10.66 42.57 -17.50
CA ARG A 677 -11.35 43.70 -16.86
C ARG A 677 -12.86 43.64 -17.09
N ASN A 678 -13.28 43.40 -18.33
CA ASN A 678 -14.70 43.35 -18.72
C ASN A 678 -15.40 42.04 -18.35
N GLY A 679 -14.65 41.04 -17.85
CA GLY A 679 -15.19 39.74 -17.48
C GLY A 679 -15.54 38.87 -18.70
N SER A 680 -15.00 39.14 -19.89
CA SER A 680 -15.19 38.36 -21.11
C SER A 680 -14.32 37.09 -21.11
N LEU A 681 -14.64 36.11 -20.24
CA LEU A 681 -13.80 34.91 -20.05
C LEU A 681 -13.66 34.03 -21.29
N LEU A 682 -14.69 33.93 -22.14
CA LEU A 682 -14.61 33.16 -23.37
C LEU A 682 -13.64 33.80 -24.37
N GLU A 683 -13.71 35.12 -24.53
CA GLU A 683 -12.77 35.90 -25.35
C GLU A 683 -11.34 35.77 -24.82
N LEU A 684 -11.14 35.89 -23.49
CA LEU A 684 -9.84 35.66 -22.88
C LEU A 684 -9.31 34.25 -23.16
N GLY A 685 -10.17 33.23 -23.11
CA GLY A 685 -9.83 31.85 -23.43
C GLY A 685 -9.39 31.68 -24.89
N GLU A 686 -10.08 32.31 -25.84
CA GLU A 686 -9.70 32.32 -27.26
C GLU A 686 -8.32 32.99 -27.46
N LEU A 687 -8.08 34.13 -26.83
CA LEU A 687 -6.80 34.83 -26.87
C LEU A 687 -5.66 33.99 -26.28
N MET A 688 -5.91 33.25 -25.19
CA MET A 688 -4.96 32.29 -24.62
C MET A 688 -4.61 31.19 -25.62
N ASN A 689 -5.59 30.66 -26.35
CA ASN A 689 -5.37 29.62 -27.35
C ASN A 689 -4.55 30.11 -28.54
N LEU A 690 -4.83 31.34 -29.02
CA LEU A 690 -4.04 31.99 -30.07
C LEU A 690 -2.60 32.24 -29.61
N CYS A 691 -2.43 32.72 -28.38
CA CYS A 691 -1.10 32.93 -27.80
C CYS A 691 -0.31 31.62 -27.71
N HIS A 692 -0.95 30.49 -27.37
CA HIS A 692 -0.30 29.17 -27.40
C HIS A 692 0.23 28.81 -28.78
N GLY A 693 -0.52 29.14 -29.84
CA GLY A 693 -0.08 28.97 -31.23
C GLY A 693 1.20 29.76 -31.56
N PHE A 694 1.30 31.00 -31.11
CA PHE A 694 2.52 31.80 -31.27
C PHE A 694 3.69 31.25 -30.45
N LEU A 695 3.45 30.74 -29.24
CA LEU A 695 4.49 30.09 -28.43
C LEU A 695 4.98 28.77 -29.08
N ASN A 696 4.09 28.04 -29.75
CA ASN A 696 4.48 26.91 -30.61
C ASN A 696 5.36 27.35 -31.78
N ALA A 697 5.07 28.50 -32.41
CA ALA A 697 5.91 29.07 -33.47
C ALA A 697 7.32 29.47 -32.97
N LEU A 698 7.43 29.87 -31.69
CA LEU A 698 8.71 30.10 -31.01
C LEU A 698 9.46 28.80 -30.62
N GLN A 699 8.86 27.63 -30.84
CA GLN A 699 9.43 26.30 -30.53
C GLN A 699 9.76 26.10 -29.04
N VAL A 700 8.92 26.65 -28.17
CA VAL A 700 9.09 26.56 -26.70
C VAL A 700 8.14 25.55 -26.04
N SER A 701 7.21 24.94 -26.77
CA SER A 701 6.36 23.86 -26.26
C SER A 701 7.00 22.47 -26.39
N THR A 702 6.44 21.48 -25.70
CA THR A 702 6.84 20.06 -25.77
C THR A 702 5.63 19.17 -25.93
N LYS A 703 5.85 17.89 -26.24
CA LYS A 703 4.76 16.89 -26.38
C LYS A 703 3.85 16.87 -25.14
N GLU A 704 4.43 16.89 -23.94
CA GLU A 704 3.69 16.83 -22.68
C GLU A 704 2.87 18.09 -22.42
N VAL A 705 3.40 19.26 -22.83
CA VAL A 705 2.67 20.53 -22.75
C VAL A 705 1.50 20.52 -23.72
N GLU A 706 1.69 20.07 -24.97
CA GLU A 706 0.61 19.95 -25.95
C GLU A 706 -0.48 18.97 -25.48
N GLU A 707 -0.07 17.83 -24.92
CA GLU A 707 -0.98 16.84 -24.35
C GLU A 707 -1.83 17.43 -23.22
N LEU A 708 -1.21 18.14 -22.27
CA LEU A 708 -1.92 18.83 -21.19
C LEU A 708 -2.88 19.90 -21.70
N VAL A 709 -2.46 20.72 -22.68
CA VAL A 709 -3.32 21.75 -23.28
C VAL A 709 -4.52 21.11 -23.96
N GLU A 710 -4.31 20.02 -24.69
CA GLU A 710 -5.39 19.28 -25.34
C GLU A 710 -6.35 18.65 -24.32
N VAL A 711 -5.83 18.00 -23.28
CA VAL A 711 -6.63 17.41 -22.21
C VAL A 711 -7.47 18.49 -21.52
N ALA A 712 -6.87 19.64 -21.19
CA ALA A 712 -7.60 20.73 -20.54
C ALA A 712 -8.77 21.25 -21.39
N ARG A 713 -8.53 21.47 -22.70
CA ARG A 713 -9.56 21.93 -23.64
C ARG A 713 -10.67 20.90 -23.85
N ARG A 714 -10.32 19.61 -23.99
CA ARG A 714 -11.30 18.53 -24.13
C ARG A 714 -12.23 18.40 -22.92
N HIS A 715 -11.78 18.84 -21.74
CA HIS A 715 -12.54 18.77 -20.49
C HIS A 715 -13.15 20.11 -20.07
N GLY A 716 -13.31 21.06 -21.00
CA GLY A 716 -14.10 22.27 -20.80
C GLY A 716 -13.32 23.56 -20.51
N ALA A 717 -11.99 23.56 -20.63
CA ALA A 717 -11.24 24.82 -20.57
C ALA A 717 -11.54 25.69 -21.80
N ALA A 718 -11.97 26.94 -21.59
CA ALA A 718 -12.19 27.92 -22.65
C ALA A 718 -10.88 28.28 -23.35
N GLY A 719 -9.78 28.34 -22.58
CA GLY A 719 -8.44 28.52 -23.11
C GLY A 719 -7.41 27.78 -22.28
N ALA A 720 -6.40 27.21 -22.92
CA ALA A 720 -5.27 26.58 -22.23
C ALA A 720 -3.97 26.81 -23.01
N LYS A 721 -2.88 27.04 -22.28
CA LYS A 721 -1.57 27.33 -22.84
C LYS A 721 -0.44 27.04 -21.87
N LEU A 722 0.77 26.91 -22.38
CA LEU A 722 1.98 26.83 -21.53
C LEU A 722 2.17 28.12 -20.72
N THR A 723 2.68 28.02 -19.49
CA THR A 723 3.05 29.16 -18.64
C THR A 723 4.53 29.08 -18.23
N GLY A 724 5.23 30.21 -18.27
CA GLY A 724 6.67 30.29 -17.95
C GLY A 724 7.59 30.14 -19.17
N GLY A 725 8.81 29.68 -18.95
CA GLY A 725 9.89 29.71 -19.95
C GLY A 725 9.81 28.64 -21.06
N GLY A 726 8.92 27.66 -20.94
CA GLY A 726 8.78 26.55 -21.90
C GLY A 726 9.84 25.45 -21.77
N GLY A 727 9.77 24.45 -22.64
CA GLY A 727 10.63 23.26 -22.61
C GLY A 727 10.23 22.23 -21.53
N GLY A 728 8.95 22.20 -21.15
CA GLY A 728 8.39 21.48 -20.00
C GLY A 728 7.81 22.45 -18.97
N GLY A 729 7.40 21.95 -17.79
CA GLY A 729 6.95 22.76 -16.67
C GLY A 729 5.45 22.67 -16.43
N ALA A 730 4.72 23.74 -16.77
CA ALA A 730 3.31 23.87 -16.46
C ALA A 730 2.49 24.49 -17.59
N ILE A 731 1.19 24.19 -17.59
CA ILE A 731 0.16 24.89 -18.37
C ILE A 731 -0.74 25.68 -17.43
N VAL A 732 -1.42 26.69 -17.96
CA VAL A 732 -2.54 27.38 -17.31
C VAL A 732 -3.77 27.28 -18.21
N ALA A 733 -4.91 26.95 -17.62
CA ALA A 733 -6.19 26.76 -18.29
C ALA A 733 -7.28 27.59 -17.61
N LEU A 734 -8.05 28.34 -18.40
CA LEU A 734 -9.18 29.14 -17.96
C LEU A 734 -10.47 28.32 -18.06
N CYS A 735 -11.22 28.22 -16.95
CA CYS A 735 -12.34 27.29 -16.80
C CYS A 735 -13.63 28.01 -16.37
N PRO A 736 -14.32 28.75 -17.27
CA PRO A 736 -15.48 29.57 -16.92
C PRO A 736 -16.65 28.79 -16.31
N ASP A 737 -16.80 27.52 -16.68
CA ASP A 737 -17.89 26.63 -16.26
C ASP A 737 -17.53 25.74 -15.05
N GLY A 738 -16.37 26.00 -14.43
CA GLY A 738 -15.87 25.27 -13.25
C GLY A 738 -14.60 24.48 -13.52
N THR A 739 -13.78 24.31 -12.48
CA THR A 739 -12.42 23.76 -12.57
C THR A 739 -12.37 22.24 -12.46
N ASP A 740 -13.41 21.60 -11.92
CA ASP A 740 -13.38 20.18 -11.51
C ASP A 740 -13.21 19.21 -12.67
N GLN A 741 -13.90 19.43 -13.79
CA GLN A 741 -13.81 18.55 -14.96
C GLN A 741 -12.42 18.60 -15.59
N VAL A 742 -11.86 19.80 -15.72
CA VAL A 742 -10.51 20.04 -16.25
C VAL A 742 -9.45 19.42 -15.32
N MET A 743 -9.58 19.62 -14.01
CA MET A 743 -8.72 19.02 -12.99
C MET A 743 -8.76 17.49 -13.02
N SER A 744 -9.96 16.91 -13.11
CA SER A 744 -10.14 15.46 -13.21
C SER A 744 -9.53 14.92 -14.50
N GLY A 745 -9.76 15.59 -15.63
CA GLY A 745 -9.19 15.20 -16.92
C GLY A 745 -7.67 15.16 -16.90
N ILE A 746 -7.03 16.21 -16.35
CA ILE A 746 -5.57 16.27 -16.21
C ILE A 746 -5.03 15.15 -15.30
N LYS A 747 -5.70 14.89 -14.17
CA LYS A 747 -5.32 13.80 -13.24
C LYS A 747 -5.51 12.42 -13.87
N SER A 748 -6.59 12.19 -14.60
CA SER A 748 -6.85 10.94 -15.33
C SER A 748 -5.83 10.68 -16.43
N ALA A 749 -5.25 11.73 -17.01
CA ALA A 749 -4.15 11.62 -17.96
C ALA A 749 -2.77 11.36 -17.31
N GLY A 750 -2.71 11.24 -15.97
CA GLY A 750 -1.49 10.90 -15.23
C GLY A 750 -0.63 12.11 -14.83
N TYR A 751 -1.17 13.33 -14.90
CA TYR A 751 -0.48 14.56 -14.53
C TYR A 751 -1.01 15.16 -13.23
N GLU A 752 -0.21 15.98 -12.56
CA GLU A 752 -0.64 16.74 -11.40
C GLU A 752 -1.30 18.06 -11.80
N ALA A 753 -2.26 18.53 -11.01
CA ALA A 753 -2.89 19.82 -11.22
C ALA A 753 -3.43 20.43 -9.92
N PHE A 754 -3.55 21.76 -9.90
CA PHE A 754 -4.25 22.52 -8.87
C PHE A 754 -5.11 23.62 -9.49
N ALA A 755 -6.17 24.01 -8.80
CA ALA A 755 -7.12 25.03 -9.25
C ALA A 755 -7.17 26.21 -8.27
N PHE A 756 -7.44 27.41 -8.77
CA PHE A 756 -7.65 28.61 -7.98
C PHE A 756 -8.38 29.70 -8.76
N ASP A 757 -8.99 30.63 -8.03
CA ASP A 757 -9.56 31.83 -8.60
C ASP A 757 -8.56 32.98 -8.48
N ALA A 758 -8.11 33.53 -9.62
CA ALA A 758 -7.33 34.76 -9.62
C ALA A 758 -8.28 35.95 -9.40
N ASN A 759 -7.96 36.79 -8.42
CA ASN A 759 -8.76 37.94 -8.00
C ASN A 759 -8.05 39.26 -8.28
#